data_AF-A0A318QJC0-F1
#
_entry.id   AF-A0A318QJC0-F1
#
_cell.length_a   1.000
_cell.length_b   1.000
_cell.length_c   1.000
_cell.angle_alpha   90.00
_cell.angle_beta   90.00
_cell.angle_gamma   90.00
#
_symmetry.space_group_name_H-M   'P 1'
#
loop_
_entity.id
_entity.type
_entity.pdbx_description
1 polymer ?
#
loop_
_entity_poly.entity_id
_entity_poly.type
_entity_poly.pdbx_seq_one_letter_code
_entity_poly.pdbx_strand_id
1 'polypeptide(L)'
;MDEDIGAFIIRSTQHYIAFLISQYDELQNIPDDFPHVLGRLEYLQRSYPSAHDIMLGIGLCRLAIGEPRASEPFELLSSLVISPTARFFLLLTRLWFGANDRAFTELRAFLREVAVIFDDVAFHVFSAICDANRCVGWCAMLPDGQPVLGIRDGRGTDIILRDDEAEYAPILRPMGSVRGFNLYGIEGFTLPAHLPKIHLLHDGRDMLGSGIDSRAIWRCEGFVEGSAEGLKGWCRYPNNLAADDHVRVHSVADNTPILDATVSRNIPDSLVVEKARTSFLIKWDDLRGSQTPAVRVTDRFGQEFYGSPLDPLAGARYARAQAQWVATKFPSACPTETPLPTFNQPFPALYTPDFREPDAPPEDRAVTRPVAVIIPVYKGYEVTRECIELALRWRRPTDRIVVINDFSPDPRIVDFLGTFEDQEGIAIISNERNRGFTCSANRGLRQVRRDEDAILLNSDTILPPGWIGRLQESVYRQPDIGTATPLSNAATIFSYPRNDGNNPIPSYDEVVETSSLLAEMDSSGIVEVPTAHGFCMYIRAECLHQTGVLREDVFAQGYGEENDFSRRAASLGWRHVVCLGTFIGHAEGQSFSAFKGDLIRRNLELLDGLHPGYHRLVNEWQKHDPLGEFRRDMDIRRLSQAVGPHRCVALVTHDREGGVHRFVQERALALSEEGFVPLVISPCPAATEDAYPRWKIVPYLMEDYPNILLSRRGSELRDFLLNLNCDRMEIHSYIGAGIRDIHWISLFGIEYCIYIHDYSWFCPQITLVSYNDVYCGEPEADVCQSCIMDRGTANDDDTALPRLRELSADIFQRAVAVITSCDDVATRYRRHINVPTVPGQWEPPVTTQDVVFREKDSQDVRRVLLIGAIGIEKGYNILLKLARHVASAGLPLRFSIVGFTCDDHRLLETGVVTITGRYGEGELTSLVQAQNCDWGFLPALWPETWSYVLTEFWRQKMPVVTFDIGAPAERIRTTGGGLVVPLHLPVASLTAVLMNPAQFGARQ
;
A
#
# COMPACT_ATOMS: atom_id res chain seq x y z
N MET A 1 -22.13 40.16 10.91
CA MET A 1 -20.72 40.26 10.45
C MET A 1 -20.12 38.87 10.14
N ASP A 2 -20.97 37.86 9.93
CA ASP A 2 -20.64 36.52 9.40
C ASP A 2 -20.86 36.41 7.88
N GLU A 3 -21.49 37.40 7.24
CA GLU A 3 -21.96 37.31 5.85
C GLU A 3 -20.84 37.28 4.78
N ASP A 4 -19.60 37.67 5.10
CA ASP A 4 -18.54 37.84 4.08
C ASP A 4 -17.56 36.65 3.99
N ILE A 5 -17.21 36.01 5.11
CA ILE A 5 -16.25 34.88 5.11
C ILE A 5 -16.91 33.62 4.54
N GLY A 6 -18.18 33.37 4.86
CA GLY A 6 -18.88 32.18 4.39
C GLY A 6 -19.18 32.16 2.91
N ALA A 7 -19.73 33.27 2.41
CA ALA A 7 -19.94 33.45 0.98
C ALA A 7 -18.61 33.32 0.20
N PHE A 8 -17.51 33.77 0.80
CA PHE A 8 -16.18 33.66 0.22
C PHE A 8 -15.63 32.21 0.22
N ILE A 9 -15.74 31.49 1.35
CA ILE A 9 -15.33 30.07 1.44
C ILE A 9 -16.06 29.27 0.37
N ILE A 10 -17.37 29.49 0.22
CA ILE A 10 -18.18 28.81 -0.80
C ILE A 10 -17.70 29.16 -2.22
N ARG A 11 -17.42 30.44 -2.54
CA ARG A 11 -16.91 30.86 -3.86
C ARG A 11 -15.53 30.26 -4.20
N SER A 12 -14.62 30.21 -3.23
CA SER A 12 -13.31 29.60 -3.43
C SER A 12 -13.42 28.10 -3.66
N THR A 13 -14.25 27.45 -2.85
CA THR A 13 -14.52 26.02 -2.97
C THR A 13 -15.17 25.69 -4.31
N GLN A 14 -16.10 26.53 -4.79
CA GLN A 14 -16.71 26.45 -6.12
C GLN A 14 -15.70 26.50 -7.26
N HIS A 15 -14.75 27.44 -7.21
CA HIS A 15 -13.73 27.58 -8.25
C HIS A 15 -12.87 26.33 -8.37
N TYR A 16 -12.45 25.76 -7.24
CA TYR A 16 -11.66 24.53 -7.20
C TYR A 16 -12.48 23.29 -7.62
N ILE A 17 -13.75 23.19 -7.23
CA ILE A 17 -14.64 22.10 -7.65
C ILE A 17 -14.88 22.14 -9.17
N ALA A 18 -15.17 23.31 -9.74
CA ALA A 18 -15.37 23.45 -11.18
C ALA A 18 -14.12 23.05 -11.97
N PHE A 19 -12.93 23.38 -11.45
CA PHE A 19 -11.67 22.90 -12.02
C PHE A 19 -11.55 21.37 -11.93
N LEU A 20 -11.82 20.76 -10.77
CA LEU A 20 -11.79 19.29 -10.61
C LEU A 20 -12.74 18.58 -11.58
N ILE A 21 -13.96 19.11 -11.78
CA ILE A 21 -14.93 18.56 -12.75
C ILE A 21 -14.36 18.56 -14.17
N SER A 22 -13.58 19.59 -14.55
CA SER A 22 -12.94 19.65 -15.87
C SER A 22 -11.88 18.59 -16.11
N GLN A 23 -11.32 17.99 -15.06
CA GLN A 23 -10.23 17.02 -15.14
C GLN A 23 -10.71 15.56 -15.23
N TYR A 24 -11.99 15.30 -14.94
CA TYR A 24 -12.56 13.96 -14.88
C TYR A 24 -13.80 13.84 -15.77
N ASP A 25 -13.70 13.09 -16.87
CA ASP A 25 -14.81 12.86 -17.81
C ASP A 25 -16.07 12.30 -17.12
N GLU A 26 -15.88 11.53 -16.04
CA GLU A 26 -16.93 10.92 -15.22
C GLU A 26 -17.75 11.92 -14.40
N LEU A 27 -17.27 13.17 -14.25
CA LEU A 27 -17.93 14.26 -13.52
C LEU A 27 -18.62 15.27 -14.44
N GLN A 28 -18.32 15.28 -15.74
CA GLN A 28 -18.78 16.32 -16.68
C GLN A 28 -20.29 16.29 -16.98
N ASN A 29 -20.98 15.19 -16.68
CA ASN A 29 -22.42 15.00 -16.97
C ASN A 29 -23.31 15.08 -15.71
N ILE A 30 -22.75 15.50 -14.58
CA ILE A 30 -23.48 15.58 -13.30
C ILE A 30 -24.15 16.96 -13.20
N PRO A 31 -25.38 17.06 -12.67
CA PRO A 31 -25.95 18.36 -12.32
C PRO A 31 -24.98 19.18 -11.46
N ASP A 32 -24.92 20.50 -11.67
CA ASP A 32 -24.09 21.42 -10.87
C ASP A 32 -24.63 21.58 -9.42
N ASP A 33 -24.71 20.49 -8.67
CA ASP A 33 -25.07 20.47 -7.25
C ASP A 33 -24.08 19.64 -6.42
N PHE A 34 -23.60 20.24 -5.32
CA PHE A 34 -22.57 19.63 -4.49
C PHE A 34 -22.93 18.25 -3.90
N PRO A 35 -24.21 17.96 -3.55
CA PRO A 35 -24.56 16.63 -3.07
C PRO A 35 -24.39 15.50 -4.10
N HIS A 36 -24.75 15.68 -5.37
CA HIS A 36 -24.52 14.61 -6.37
C HIS A 36 -23.05 14.51 -6.75
N VAL A 37 -22.34 15.63 -6.85
CA VAL A 37 -20.88 15.64 -7.07
C VAL A 37 -20.18 14.91 -5.92
N LEU A 38 -20.56 15.17 -4.66
CA LEU A 38 -20.03 14.48 -3.49
C LEU A 38 -20.31 12.97 -3.54
N GLY A 39 -21.56 12.57 -3.81
CA GLY A 39 -21.91 11.14 -3.91
C GLY A 39 -21.12 10.40 -5.00
N ARG A 40 -20.80 11.09 -6.11
CA ARG A 40 -19.93 10.52 -7.15
C ARG A 40 -18.46 10.49 -6.75
N LEU A 41 -17.93 11.55 -6.13
CA LEU A 41 -16.55 11.57 -5.63
C LEU A 41 -16.33 10.50 -4.56
N GLU A 42 -17.31 10.25 -3.69
CA GLU A 42 -17.27 9.16 -2.70
C GLU A 42 -17.29 7.78 -3.37
N TYR A 43 -18.08 7.60 -4.44
CA TYR A 43 -18.02 6.40 -5.28
C TYR A 43 -16.65 6.22 -5.94
N LEU A 44 -16.05 7.30 -6.48
CA LEU A 44 -14.74 7.27 -7.12
C LEU A 44 -13.61 7.02 -6.12
N GLN A 45 -13.66 7.59 -4.92
CA GLN A 45 -12.68 7.35 -3.87
C GLN A 45 -12.66 5.88 -3.45
N ARG A 46 -13.81 5.21 -3.41
CA ARG A 46 -13.88 3.75 -3.17
C ARG A 46 -13.21 2.94 -4.29
N SER A 47 -13.16 3.48 -5.51
CA SER A 47 -12.51 2.85 -6.66
C SER A 47 -11.02 3.21 -6.79
N TYR A 48 -10.60 4.39 -6.30
CA TYR A 48 -9.25 4.93 -6.41
C TYR A 48 -8.76 5.55 -5.07
N PRO A 49 -8.41 4.74 -4.06
CA PRO A 49 -8.15 5.22 -2.69
C PRO A 49 -6.94 6.17 -2.55
N SER A 50 -5.98 6.11 -3.48
CA SER A 50 -4.73 6.88 -3.47
C SER A 50 -4.76 8.18 -4.28
N ALA A 51 -5.92 8.57 -4.83
CA ALA A 51 -6.07 9.80 -5.61
C ALA A 51 -6.22 11.03 -4.71
N HIS A 52 -5.12 11.78 -4.50
CA HIS A 52 -5.08 12.93 -3.59
C HIS A 52 -5.98 14.09 -4.01
N ASP A 53 -6.18 14.29 -5.31
CA ASP A 53 -7.07 15.30 -5.89
C ASP A 53 -8.55 14.96 -5.70
N ILE A 54 -8.93 13.68 -5.77
CA ILE A 54 -10.28 13.21 -5.39
C ILE A 54 -10.53 13.47 -3.90
N MET A 55 -9.54 13.18 -3.05
CA MET A 55 -9.62 13.45 -1.61
C MET A 55 -9.77 14.94 -1.30
N LEU A 56 -9.02 15.80 -2.01
CA LEU A 56 -9.16 17.26 -1.92
C LEU A 56 -10.56 17.70 -2.35
N GLY A 57 -11.06 17.15 -3.47
CA GLY A 57 -12.42 17.39 -3.97
C GLY A 57 -13.52 17.02 -2.98
N ILE A 58 -13.40 15.89 -2.29
CA ILE A 58 -14.33 15.49 -1.22
C ILE A 58 -14.31 16.52 -0.08
N GLY A 59 -13.13 16.91 0.40
CA GLY A 59 -12.98 17.93 1.44
C GLY A 59 -13.65 19.25 1.05
N LEU A 60 -13.44 19.69 -0.20
CA LEU A 60 -14.05 20.89 -0.77
C LEU A 60 -15.58 20.75 -0.85
N CYS A 61 -16.11 19.68 -1.45
CA CYS A 61 -17.56 19.47 -1.53
C CYS A 61 -18.23 19.45 -0.14
N ARG A 62 -17.61 18.75 0.82
CA ARG A 62 -18.06 18.72 2.22
C ARG A 62 -18.05 20.10 2.87
N LEU A 63 -16.99 20.90 2.62
CA LEU A 63 -16.91 22.27 3.11
C LEU A 63 -18.01 23.15 2.50
N ALA A 64 -18.25 23.04 1.19
CA ALA A 64 -19.27 23.81 0.48
C ALA A 64 -20.71 23.52 0.98
N ILE A 65 -21.01 22.27 1.37
CA ILE A 65 -22.32 21.89 1.93
C ILE A 65 -22.40 22.09 3.45
N GLY A 66 -21.33 22.54 4.10
CA GLY A 66 -21.28 22.76 5.54
C GLY A 66 -21.25 21.48 6.38
N GLU A 67 -20.70 20.39 5.86
CA GLU A 67 -20.54 19.15 6.63
C GLU A 67 -19.39 19.26 7.66
N PRO A 68 -19.61 19.01 8.96
CA PRO A 68 -18.58 19.14 10.01
C PRO A 68 -17.33 18.28 9.80
N ARG A 69 -17.44 17.18 9.04
CA ARG A 69 -16.33 16.27 8.71
C ARG A 69 -15.49 16.73 7.51
N ALA A 70 -15.68 17.95 7.02
CA ALA A 70 -14.87 18.51 5.93
C ALA A 70 -13.37 18.59 6.24
N SER A 71 -12.96 18.56 7.52
CA SER A 71 -11.54 18.62 7.90
C SER A 71 -10.79 17.31 7.68
N GLU A 72 -11.46 16.16 7.74
CA GLU A 72 -10.82 14.84 7.70
C GLU A 72 -9.99 14.63 6.41
N PRO A 73 -10.50 14.95 5.21
CA PRO A 73 -9.72 14.79 3.98
C PRO A 73 -8.48 15.70 3.94
N PHE A 74 -8.57 16.93 4.45
CA PHE A 74 -7.44 17.87 4.47
C PHE A 74 -6.37 17.48 5.50
N GLU A 75 -6.77 16.94 6.66
CA GLU A 75 -5.84 16.41 7.68
C GLU A 75 -5.07 15.21 7.15
N LEU A 76 -5.78 14.27 6.50
CA LEU A 76 -5.18 13.11 5.86
C LEU A 76 -4.18 13.54 4.77
N LEU A 77 -4.58 14.43 3.85
CA LEU A 77 -3.68 14.96 2.82
C LEU A 77 -2.43 15.63 3.40
N SER A 78 -2.59 16.47 4.42
CA SER A 78 -1.48 17.19 5.06
C SER A 78 -0.50 16.25 5.77
N SER A 79 -0.94 15.05 6.17
CA SER A 79 -0.06 14.00 6.72
C SER A 79 0.68 13.19 5.65
N LEU A 80 0.15 13.14 4.42
CA LEU A 80 0.69 12.33 3.33
C LEU A 80 1.68 13.11 2.46
N VAL A 81 1.44 14.40 2.24
CA VAL A 81 2.23 15.25 1.33
C VAL A 81 2.38 16.69 1.85
N ILE A 82 3.48 17.35 1.47
CA ILE A 82 3.65 18.80 1.72
C ILE A 82 2.71 19.55 0.76
N SER A 83 1.65 20.11 1.33
CA SER A 83 0.49 20.64 0.60
C SER A 83 0.03 21.96 1.23
N PRO A 84 0.58 23.12 0.81
CA PRO A 84 0.11 24.42 1.30
C PRO A 84 -1.39 24.64 1.05
N THR A 85 -1.94 24.09 -0.05
CA THR A 85 -3.35 24.26 -0.40
C THR A 85 -4.25 23.45 0.54
N ALA A 86 -3.96 22.18 0.83
CA ALA A 86 -4.76 21.43 1.80
C ALA A 86 -4.63 22.01 3.22
N ARG A 87 -3.43 22.49 3.62
CA ARG A 87 -3.26 23.19 4.89
C ARG A 87 -4.07 24.49 4.96
N PHE A 88 -4.15 25.24 3.87
CA PHE A 88 -4.98 26.44 3.79
C PHE A 88 -6.49 26.12 3.88
N PHE A 89 -6.98 25.08 3.20
CA PHE A 89 -8.38 24.66 3.32
C PHE A 89 -8.70 24.02 4.68
N LEU A 90 -7.73 23.38 5.32
CA LEU A 90 -7.84 22.92 6.72
C LEU A 90 -8.01 24.12 7.68
N LEU A 91 -7.27 25.20 7.47
CA LEU A 91 -7.44 26.46 8.21
C LEU A 91 -8.84 27.04 8.03
N LEU A 92 -9.30 27.16 6.77
CA LEU A 92 -10.64 27.66 6.45
C LEU A 92 -11.73 26.82 7.10
N THR A 93 -11.60 25.49 7.04
CA THR A 93 -12.57 24.55 7.63
C THR A 93 -12.64 24.71 9.14
N ARG A 94 -11.48 24.76 9.83
CA ARG A 94 -11.43 24.95 11.28
C ARG A 94 -12.02 26.30 11.71
N LEU A 95 -11.76 27.36 10.94
CA LEU A 95 -12.36 28.68 11.18
C LEU A 95 -13.89 28.65 10.96
N TRP A 96 -14.36 28.03 9.88
CA TRP A 96 -15.78 27.92 9.52
C TRP A 96 -16.61 27.22 10.60
N PHE A 97 -16.08 26.16 11.19
CA PHE A 97 -16.74 25.41 12.27
C PHE A 97 -16.35 25.88 13.69
N GLY A 98 -15.71 27.05 13.83
CA GLY A 98 -15.44 27.67 15.13
C GLY A 98 -14.34 27.01 15.98
N ALA A 99 -13.50 26.15 15.39
CA ALA A 99 -12.37 25.51 16.05
C ALA A 99 -11.13 26.43 16.11
N ASN A 100 -11.28 27.59 16.76
CA ASN A 100 -10.31 28.69 16.73
C ASN A 100 -8.90 28.32 17.24
N ASP A 101 -8.78 27.51 18.29
CA ASP A 101 -7.47 27.10 18.85
C ASP A 101 -6.69 26.19 17.88
N ARG A 102 -7.40 25.29 17.19
CA ARG A 102 -6.81 24.41 16.17
C ARG A 102 -6.44 25.20 14.91
N ALA A 103 -7.28 26.16 14.51
CA ALA A 103 -6.96 27.08 13.41
C ALA A 103 -5.73 27.95 13.75
N PHE A 104 -5.61 28.41 15.00
CA PHE A 104 -4.45 29.18 15.47
C PHE A 104 -3.15 28.38 15.41
N THR A 105 -3.17 27.14 15.91
CA THR A 105 -1.99 26.26 15.91
C THR A 105 -1.52 25.96 14.49
N GLU A 106 -2.47 25.66 13.60
CA GLU A 106 -2.17 25.42 12.18
C GLU A 106 -1.65 26.68 11.49
N LEU A 107 -2.24 27.84 11.76
CA LEU A 107 -1.84 29.10 11.12
C LEU A 107 -0.42 29.47 11.54
N ARG A 108 -0.08 29.25 12.82
CA ARG A 108 1.27 29.48 13.32
C ARG A 108 2.31 28.63 12.58
N ALA A 109 2.01 27.36 12.33
CA ALA A 109 2.92 26.49 11.58
C ALA A 109 2.96 26.88 10.09
N PHE A 110 1.81 27.19 9.50
CA PHE A 110 1.69 27.60 8.09
C PHE A 110 2.53 28.85 7.79
N LEU A 111 2.39 29.91 8.58
CA LEU A 111 3.12 31.18 8.36
C LEU A 111 4.64 31.07 8.56
N ARG A 112 5.09 30.07 9.32
CA ARG A 112 6.53 29.83 9.57
C ARG A 112 7.22 29.12 8.41
N GLU A 113 6.49 28.27 7.71
CA GLU A 113 7.06 27.29 6.78
C GLU A 113 6.72 27.58 5.32
N VAL A 114 5.68 28.37 5.06
CA VAL A 114 5.12 28.61 3.72
C VAL A 114 5.21 30.10 3.35
N ALA A 115 5.74 30.39 2.16
CA ALA A 115 5.60 31.70 1.54
C ALA A 115 4.16 31.89 1.06
N VAL A 116 3.53 32.94 1.57
CA VAL A 116 2.12 33.23 1.33
C VAL A 116 2.00 34.08 0.08
N ILE A 117 1.28 33.58 -0.92
CA ILE A 117 0.77 34.42 -2.01
C ILE A 117 -0.35 35.27 -1.42
N PHE A 118 -0.11 36.57 -1.24
CA PHE A 118 -1.08 37.48 -0.65
C PHE A 118 -2.15 37.86 -1.67
N ASP A 119 -3.36 37.37 -1.43
CA ASP A 119 -4.60 37.96 -1.91
C ASP A 119 -5.36 38.61 -0.73
N ASP A 120 -6.47 39.28 -1.01
CA ASP A 120 -7.31 39.87 0.04
C ASP A 120 -7.77 38.80 1.05
N VAL A 121 -7.86 37.54 0.63
CA VAL A 121 -8.46 36.43 1.35
C VAL A 121 -7.57 35.96 2.48
N ALA A 122 -6.32 35.64 2.17
CA ALA A 122 -5.32 35.24 3.15
C ALA A 122 -5.23 36.30 4.24
N PHE A 123 -5.25 37.58 3.85
CA PHE A 123 -5.24 38.69 4.80
C PHE A 123 -6.47 38.70 5.72
N HIS A 124 -7.68 38.50 5.19
CA HIS A 124 -8.90 38.41 5.99
C HIS A 124 -8.89 37.24 6.97
N VAL A 125 -8.47 36.06 6.53
CA VAL A 125 -8.45 34.82 7.32
C VAL A 125 -7.44 34.92 8.46
N PHE A 126 -6.22 35.37 8.17
CA PHE A 126 -5.16 35.49 9.17
C PHE A 126 -5.52 36.53 10.22
N SER A 127 -6.09 37.67 9.79
CA SER A 127 -6.53 38.73 10.70
C SER A 127 -7.71 38.27 11.56
N ALA A 128 -8.65 37.48 11.03
CA ALA A 128 -9.76 36.93 11.80
C ALA A 128 -9.30 35.93 12.87
N ILE A 129 -8.37 35.02 12.54
CA ILE A 129 -7.79 34.07 13.51
C ILE A 129 -6.97 34.82 14.57
N CYS A 130 -6.19 35.81 14.15
CA CYS A 130 -5.44 36.71 15.04
C CYS A 130 -6.38 37.48 15.99
N ASP A 131 -7.54 37.94 15.49
CA ASP A 131 -8.53 38.66 16.28
C ASP A 131 -9.22 37.76 17.32
N ALA A 132 -9.68 36.57 16.88
CA ALA A 132 -10.30 35.58 17.75
C ALA A 132 -9.39 35.15 18.91
N ASN A 133 -8.08 35.13 18.70
CA ASN A 133 -7.07 34.74 19.69
C ASN A 133 -6.42 35.93 20.42
N ARG A 134 -6.95 37.16 20.22
CA ARG A 134 -6.46 38.41 20.85
C ARG A 134 -4.97 38.68 20.63
N CYS A 135 -4.44 38.27 19.49
CA CYS A 135 -3.08 38.58 19.09
C CYS A 135 -2.97 40.02 18.59
N VAL A 136 -1.80 40.64 18.78
CA VAL A 136 -1.51 42.01 18.34
C VAL A 136 -1.41 42.10 16.82
N GLY A 137 -0.90 41.03 16.21
CA GLY A 137 -0.69 40.91 14.78
C GLY A 137 -0.12 39.55 14.41
N TRP A 138 0.08 39.38 13.11
CA TRP A 138 0.69 38.19 12.51
C TRP A 138 1.80 38.64 11.53
N CYS A 139 2.74 37.76 11.24
CA CYS A 139 3.80 37.96 10.25
C CYS A 139 3.95 36.73 9.34
N ALA A 140 4.40 36.98 8.12
CA ALA A 140 4.55 35.98 7.07
C ALA A 140 5.68 36.34 6.10
N MET A 141 5.97 35.45 5.17
CA MET A 141 6.92 35.69 4.07
C MET A 141 6.18 35.77 2.74
N LEU A 142 6.51 36.76 1.90
CA LEU A 142 6.08 36.79 0.49
C LEU A 142 6.95 35.87 -0.38
N PRO A 143 6.48 35.45 -1.56
CA PRO A 143 7.24 34.59 -2.48
C PRO A 143 8.60 35.13 -2.93
N ASP A 144 8.76 36.45 -2.94
CA ASP A 144 10.01 37.13 -3.29
C ASP A 144 11.00 37.21 -2.10
N GLY A 145 10.63 36.68 -0.93
CA GLY A 145 11.44 36.71 0.28
C GLY A 145 11.33 37.99 1.10
N GLN A 146 10.36 38.86 0.80
CA GLN A 146 10.05 40.03 1.62
C GLN A 146 9.14 39.63 2.81
N PRO A 147 9.54 39.92 4.07
CA PRO A 147 8.65 39.72 5.20
C PRO A 147 7.53 40.76 5.22
N VAL A 148 6.33 40.31 5.57
CA VAL A 148 5.15 41.16 5.75
C VAL A 148 4.51 40.89 7.10
N LEU A 149 3.77 41.87 7.60
CA LEU A 149 3.08 41.77 8.87
C LEU A 149 1.77 42.55 8.87
N GLY A 150 0.75 41.97 9.50
CA GLY A 150 -0.53 42.62 9.76
C GLY A 150 -0.61 43.03 11.23
N ILE A 151 -0.77 44.32 11.52
CA ILE A 151 -0.88 44.86 12.88
C ILE A 151 -2.25 45.50 13.08
N ARG A 152 -2.86 45.28 14.24
CA ARG A 152 -4.12 45.92 14.63
C ARG A 152 -4.00 47.44 14.78
N ASP A 153 -4.99 48.17 14.27
CA ASP A 153 -5.13 49.62 14.34
C ASP A 153 -4.95 50.15 15.78
N GLY A 154 -4.18 51.23 15.91
CA GLY A 154 -3.96 51.92 17.19
C GLY A 154 -2.97 51.23 18.14
N ARG A 155 -2.29 50.15 17.73
CA ARG A 155 -1.15 49.56 18.47
C ARG A 155 0.17 50.16 18.00
N GLY A 156 1.09 50.44 18.94
CA GLY A 156 2.38 51.08 18.67
C GLY A 156 3.30 50.22 17.78
N THR A 157 4.19 50.89 17.05
CA THR A 157 5.09 50.31 16.02
C THR A 157 6.41 49.77 16.60
N ASP A 158 6.45 49.36 17.87
CA ASP A 158 7.66 48.79 18.47
C ASP A 158 7.86 47.34 18.00
N ILE A 159 8.25 47.22 16.73
CA ILE A 159 8.55 45.96 16.06
C ILE A 159 10.05 45.79 16.05
N ILE A 160 10.52 44.62 16.49
CA ILE A 160 11.93 44.23 16.40
C ILE A 160 12.01 42.98 15.52
N LEU A 161 12.85 43.04 14.50
CA LEU A 161 13.27 41.88 13.74
C LEU A 161 14.55 41.34 14.37
N ARG A 162 14.55 40.07 14.75
CA ARG A 162 15.70 39.38 15.33
C ARG A 162 16.08 38.16 14.48
N ASP A 163 17.34 38.07 14.12
CA ASP A 163 17.96 36.84 13.61
C ASP A 163 18.98 36.30 14.64
N ASP A 164 19.76 35.28 14.28
CA ASP A 164 20.74 34.67 15.19
C ASP A 164 21.94 35.59 15.50
N GLU A 165 22.12 36.69 14.76
CA GLU A 165 23.30 37.57 14.88
C GLU A 165 22.97 38.94 15.50
N ALA A 166 21.78 39.49 15.27
CA ALA A 166 21.42 40.83 15.72
C ALA A 166 19.90 41.12 15.81
N GLU A 167 19.58 42.26 16.44
CA GLU A 167 18.24 42.84 16.50
C GLU A 167 18.19 44.16 15.71
N TYR A 168 17.14 44.33 14.91
CA TYR A 168 16.93 45.46 14.02
C TYR A 168 15.55 46.07 14.22
N ALA A 169 15.46 47.40 14.15
CA ALA A 169 14.18 48.11 14.03
C ALA A 169 13.84 48.24 12.53
N PRO A 170 12.84 47.51 12.00
CA PRO A 170 12.54 47.50 10.58
C PRO A 170 11.80 48.78 10.15
N ILE A 171 12.03 49.20 8.90
CA ILE A 171 11.24 50.26 8.25
C ILE A 171 9.98 49.63 7.66
N LEU A 172 8.81 50.05 8.12
CA LEU A 172 7.52 49.51 7.69
C LEU A 172 6.90 50.37 6.58
N ARG A 173 6.54 49.73 5.46
CA ARG A 173 5.80 50.36 4.34
C ARG A 173 4.36 49.86 4.31
N PRO A 174 3.35 50.76 4.41
CA PRO A 174 1.94 50.37 4.31
C PRO A 174 1.63 49.77 2.93
N MET A 175 0.93 48.64 2.90
CA MET A 175 0.50 47.93 1.69
C MET A 175 -1.03 47.87 1.53
N GLY A 176 -1.79 47.96 2.63
CA GLY A 176 -3.25 47.94 2.62
C GLY A 176 -3.85 47.85 4.03
N SER A 177 -5.17 47.85 4.16
CA SER A 177 -5.85 47.66 5.46
C SER A 177 -7.16 46.89 5.33
N VAL A 178 -7.42 46.01 6.30
CA VAL A 178 -8.61 45.15 6.37
C VAL A 178 -9.00 44.94 7.82
N ARG A 179 -10.30 45.09 8.17
CA ARG A 179 -10.87 44.74 9.48
C ARG A 179 -10.11 45.30 10.71
N GLY A 180 -9.63 46.54 10.61
CA GLY A 180 -8.87 47.15 11.70
C GLY A 180 -7.46 46.58 11.87
N PHE A 181 -6.91 45.93 10.83
CA PHE A 181 -5.49 45.59 10.70
C PHE A 181 -4.91 46.34 9.49
N ASN A 182 -3.69 46.88 9.65
CA ASN A 182 -2.89 47.43 8.56
C ASN A 182 -1.81 46.40 8.16
N LEU A 183 -1.70 46.15 6.86
CA LEU A 183 -0.66 45.34 6.26
C LEU A 183 0.57 46.21 5.98
N TYR A 184 1.73 45.77 6.45
CA TYR A 184 3.02 46.40 6.21
C TYR A 184 4.00 45.43 5.57
N GLY A 185 4.75 45.90 4.59
CA GLY A 185 5.98 45.25 4.12
C GLY A 185 7.19 45.81 4.84
N ILE A 186 8.19 44.97 5.11
CA ILE A 186 9.46 45.42 5.67
C ILE A 186 10.38 45.85 4.53
N GLU A 187 10.84 47.11 4.55
CA GLU A 187 11.73 47.66 3.53
C GLU A 187 13.20 47.30 3.78
N GLY A 188 13.96 47.08 2.70
CA GLY A 188 15.40 46.86 2.76
C GLY A 188 15.79 45.50 3.32
N PHE A 189 14.82 44.62 3.56
CA PHE A 189 15.01 43.30 4.11
C PHE A 189 14.44 42.24 3.15
N THR A 190 15.33 41.52 2.47
CA THR A 190 15.00 40.34 1.67
C THR A 190 15.83 39.20 2.21
N LEU A 191 15.19 38.11 2.59
CA LEU A 191 15.86 36.98 3.20
C LEU A 191 16.59 36.12 2.16
N PRO A 192 17.93 36.05 2.20
CA PRO A 192 18.62 34.99 1.49
C PRO A 192 18.36 33.63 2.14
N ALA A 193 18.26 32.58 1.34
CA ALA A 193 17.88 31.22 1.76
C ALA A 193 18.84 30.52 2.76
N HIS A 194 19.98 31.14 3.11
CA HIS A 194 20.98 30.60 4.03
C HIS A 194 20.89 31.17 5.46
N LEU A 195 20.06 32.18 5.73
CA LEU A 195 19.90 32.73 7.08
C LEU A 195 18.99 31.84 7.96
N PRO A 196 19.29 31.70 9.27
CA PRO A 196 18.44 30.98 10.23
C PRO A 196 17.13 31.70 10.57
N LYS A 197 16.31 31.08 11.44
CA LYS A 197 14.93 31.48 11.75
C LYS A 197 14.81 32.96 12.13
N ILE A 198 13.86 33.66 11.54
CA ILE A 198 13.61 35.06 11.87
C ILE A 198 12.44 35.23 12.82
N HIS A 199 12.71 35.98 13.87
CA HIS A 199 11.76 36.35 14.88
C HIS A 199 11.30 37.78 14.66
N LEU A 200 9.99 37.99 14.61
CA LEU A 200 9.35 39.30 14.58
C LEU A 200 8.63 39.49 15.91
N LEU A 201 9.14 40.42 16.68
CA LEU A 201 8.73 40.70 18.05
C LEU A 201 7.92 42.00 18.09
N HIS A 202 6.85 42.02 18.85
CA HIS A 202 6.10 43.23 19.23
C HIS A 202 6.14 43.36 20.75
N ASP A 203 6.59 44.51 21.27
CA ASP A 203 6.82 44.75 22.71
C ASP A 203 7.64 43.61 23.39
N GLY A 204 8.64 43.07 22.68
CA GLY A 204 9.49 41.98 23.16
C GLY A 204 8.89 40.58 23.13
N ARG A 205 7.71 40.38 22.51
CA ARG A 205 7.04 39.07 22.38
C ARG A 205 6.86 38.66 20.92
N ASP A 206 7.01 37.36 20.65
CA ASP A 206 6.81 36.80 19.30
C ASP A 206 5.39 37.07 18.77
N MET A 207 5.31 37.62 17.55
CA MET A 207 4.07 37.71 16.79
C MET A 207 3.61 36.33 16.30
N LEU A 208 2.34 36.22 15.91
CA LEU A 208 1.84 35.00 15.26
C LEU A 208 2.57 34.79 13.92
N GLY A 209 3.22 33.64 13.75
CA GLY A 209 4.09 33.36 12.60
C GLY A 209 5.58 33.64 12.85
N SER A 210 5.94 34.28 13.97
CA SER A 210 7.34 34.54 14.33
C SER A 210 8.14 33.25 14.50
N GLY A 211 9.41 33.26 14.11
CA GLY A 211 10.24 32.08 13.89
C GLY A 211 10.11 31.56 12.45
N ILE A 212 10.04 32.48 11.47
CA ILE A 212 9.91 32.18 10.04
C ILE A 212 11.17 31.42 9.61
N ASP A 213 10.98 30.21 9.08
CA ASP A 213 12.05 29.31 8.69
C ASP A 213 12.32 29.45 7.18
N SER A 214 13.33 30.26 6.84
CA SER A 214 13.73 30.51 5.46
C SER A 214 14.12 29.22 4.74
N ARG A 215 14.67 28.22 5.46
CA ARG A 215 15.10 26.93 4.88
C ARG A 215 13.90 26.07 4.55
N ALA A 216 12.84 26.12 5.36
CA ALA A 216 11.59 25.44 5.06
C ALA A 216 10.90 26.05 3.83
N ILE A 217 10.88 27.39 3.73
CA ILE A 217 10.24 28.12 2.63
C ILE A 217 10.96 27.91 1.30
N TRP A 218 12.29 28.08 1.30
CA TRP A 218 13.13 27.95 0.10
C TRP A 218 13.64 26.55 -0.15
N ARG A 219 13.12 25.54 0.58
CA ARG A 219 13.44 24.15 0.35
C ARG A 219 13.19 23.82 -1.13
N CYS A 220 14.25 23.54 -1.88
CA CYS A 220 14.11 23.10 -3.25
C CYS A 220 13.97 21.58 -3.28
N GLU A 221 13.03 21.12 -4.09
CA GLU A 221 12.80 19.74 -4.42
C GLU A 221 13.16 19.52 -5.87
N GLY A 222 14.29 18.85 -6.16
CA GLY A 222 14.75 18.66 -7.53
C GLY A 222 15.36 17.29 -7.82
N PHE A 223 15.25 16.87 -9.07
CA PHE A 223 15.77 15.62 -9.62
C PHE A 223 16.45 15.89 -10.97
N VAL A 224 17.55 15.18 -11.25
CA VAL A 224 18.26 15.26 -12.52
C VAL A 224 18.74 13.89 -13.00
N GLU A 225 18.69 13.67 -14.30
CA GLU A 225 19.24 12.49 -14.95
C GLU A 225 19.87 12.84 -16.32
N GLY A 226 20.79 11.98 -16.76
CA GLY A 226 21.32 12.05 -18.12
C GLY A 226 20.30 11.51 -19.12
N SER A 227 20.29 12.06 -20.33
CA SER A 227 19.43 11.63 -21.43
C SER A 227 20.16 11.72 -22.76
N ALA A 228 19.55 11.19 -23.83
CA ALA A 228 20.11 11.28 -25.18
C ALA A 228 20.34 12.74 -25.65
N GLU A 229 19.50 13.68 -25.20
CA GLU A 229 19.53 15.08 -25.63
C GLU A 229 20.34 16.01 -24.72
N GLY A 230 20.69 15.55 -23.52
CA GLY A 230 21.40 16.34 -22.50
C GLY A 230 21.04 15.94 -21.08
N LEU A 231 21.08 16.89 -20.13
CA LEU A 231 20.56 16.68 -18.78
C LEU A 231 19.07 17.03 -18.75
N LYS A 232 18.24 16.13 -18.26
CA LYS A 232 16.81 16.41 -18.04
C LYS A 232 16.46 16.19 -16.58
N GLY A 233 15.42 16.85 -16.11
CA GLY A 233 15.04 16.77 -14.72
C GLY A 233 13.84 17.63 -14.40
N TRP A 234 13.61 17.83 -13.11
CA TRP A 234 12.61 18.77 -12.63
C TRP A 234 13.04 19.39 -11.32
N CYS A 235 12.54 20.58 -11.02
CA CYS A 235 12.61 21.16 -9.69
C CYS A 235 11.31 21.89 -9.32
N ARG A 236 11.14 22.15 -8.02
CA ARG A 236 10.05 22.95 -7.45
C ARG A 236 10.41 23.45 -6.06
N TYR A 237 9.69 24.47 -5.60
CA TYR A 237 9.72 24.94 -4.20
C TYR A 237 8.34 24.70 -3.57
N PRO A 238 8.10 23.56 -2.89
CA PRO A 238 6.76 23.16 -2.44
C PRO A 238 6.15 24.15 -1.45
N ASN A 239 6.96 24.90 -0.70
CA ASN A 239 6.53 25.92 0.25
C ASN A 239 6.60 27.34 -0.31
N ASN A 240 7.03 27.52 -1.56
CA ASN A 240 7.05 28.82 -2.24
C ASN A 240 6.60 28.64 -3.69
N LEU A 241 5.29 28.53 -3.90
CA LEU A 241 4.68 28.21 -5.19
C LEU A 241 4.94 29.25 -6.30
N ALA A 242 5.33 30.47 -5.92
CA ALA A 242 5.65 31.54 -6.86
C ALA A 242 7.15 31.70 -7.13
N ALA A 243 8.03 30.96 -6.45
CA ALA A 243 9.48 30.97 -6.73
C ALA A 243 9.80 30.51 -8.15
N ASP A 244 10.78 31.17 -8.78
CA ASP A 244 11.31 30.73 -10.07
C ASP A 244 12.22 29.51 -9.92
N ASP A 245 11.95 28.51 -10.75
CA ASP A 245 12.76 27.30 -10.86
C ASP A 245 14.08 27.62 -11.54
N HIS A 246 15.18 27.27 -10.87
CA HIS A 246 16.51 27.71 -11.26
C HIS A 246 17.52 26.58 -11.08
N VAL A 247 18.39 26.40 -12.07
CA VAL A 247 19.30 25.26 -12.15
C VAL A 247 20.71 25.75 -12.44
N ARG A 248 21.66 25.29 -11.62
CA ARG A 248 23.10 25.49 -11.81
C ARG A 248 23.78 24.17 -12.08
N VAL A 249 24.74 24.16 -13.00
CA VAL A 249 25.57 22.99 -13.32
C VAL A 249 27.04 23.34 -13.12
N HIS A 250 27.73 22.53 -12.32
CA HIS A 250 29.14 22.68 -11.98
C HIS A 250 29.92 21.41 -12.32
N SER A 251 31.21 21.54 -12.64
CA SER A 251 32.11 20.38 -12.79
C SER A 251 32.42 19.73 -11.43
N VAL A 252 32.39 18.40 -11.32
CA VAL A 252 32.70 17.67 -10.07
C VAL A 252 34.17 17.82 -9.68
N ALA A 253 35.08 17.90 -10.65
CA ALA A 253 36.53 17.84 -10.43
C ALA A 253 37.12 19.10 -9.81
N ASP A 254 36.64 20.27 -10.23
CA ASP A 254 37.21 21.59 -9.91
C ASP A 254 36.14 22.63 -9.50
N ASN A 255 34.87 22.22 -9.44
CA ASN A 255 33.72 23.08 -9.11
C ASN A 255 33.48 24.26 -10.07
N THR A 256 34.10 24.24 -11.25
CA THR A 256 33.96 25.31 -12.27
C THR A 256 32.51 25.36 -12.78
N PRO A 257 31.86 26.54 -12.83
CA PRO A 257 30.50 26.67 -13.35
C PRO A 257 30.45 26.36 -14.86
N ILE A 258 29.45 25.58 -15.26
CA ILE A 258 29.17 25.19 -16.65
C ILE A 258 27.93 25.92 -17.15
N LEU A 259 26.86 25.93 -16.36
CA LEU A 259 25.58 26.58 -16.67
C LEU A 259 24.99 27.23 -15.41
N ASP A 260 24.36 28.39 -15.57
CA ASP A 260 23.51 29.03 -14.56
C ASP A 260 22.27 29.61 -15.25
N ALA A 261 21.09 29.01 -15.05
CA ALA A 261 19.89 29.35 -15.82
C ALA A 261 18.57 29.23 -15.03
N THR A 262 17.64 30.14 -15.32
CA THR A 262 16.23 30.02 -14.92
C THR A 262 15.48 29.11 -15.91
N VAL A 263 14.74 28.13 -15.39
CA VAL A 263 13.93 27.22 -16.19
C VAL A 263 12.52 27.76 -16.30
N SER A 264 12.03 27.96 -17.53
CA SER A 264 10.66 28.43 -17.76
C SER A 264 9.62 27.36 -17.42
N ARG A 265 8.56 27.78 -16.72
CA ARG A 265 7.38 26.95 -16.40
C ARG A 265 6.57 26.71 -17.68
N ASN A 266 6.27 25.47 -17.99
CA ASN A 266 5.44 25.09 -19.16
C ASN A 266 4.04 24.67 -18.70
N ILE A 267 3.40 25.46 -17.83
CA ILE A 267 2.12 25.12 -17.19
C ILE A 267 1.22 26.37 -17.14
N PRO A 268 -0.05 26.30 -17.58
CA PRO A 268 -1.00 27.41 -17.52
C PRO A 268 -1.17 27.97 -16.09
N ASP A 269 -1.36 29.29 -15.96
CA ASP A 269 -1.51 30.01 -14.67
C ASP A 269 -2.67 29.51 -13.77
N SER A 270 -3.61 28.72 -14.31
CA SER A 270 -4.76 28.17 -13.58
C SER A 270 -4.46 26.88 -12.79
N LEU A 271 -3.21 26.39 -12.78
CA LEU A 271 -2.80 25.07 -12.23
C LEU A 271 -2.21 25.11 -10.81
N VAL A 272 -2.63 26.06 -9.95
CA VAL A 272 -2.05 26.25 -8.60
C VAL A 272 -2.49 25.17 -7.58
N VAL A 273 -3.06 24.05 -8.03
CA VAL A 273 -3.44 22.92 -7.17
C VAL A 273 -2.45 21.77 -7.33
N GLU A 274 -1.28 21.94 -6.72
CA GLU A 274 -0.39 20.87 -6.25
C GLU A 274 0.25 19.89 -7.25
N LYS A 275 0.21 20.14 -8.56
CA LYS A 275 1.06 19.44 -9.52
C LYS A 275 1.64 20.35 -10.60
N ALA A 276 2.93 20.65 -10.43
CA ALA A 276 3.81 21.23 -11.43
C ALA A 276 5.27 20.92 -11.04
N ARG A 277 5.77 19.75 -11.41
CA ARG A 277 7.23 19.54 -11.47
C ARG A 277 7.69 20.37 -12.67
N THR A 278 8.42 21.46 -12.47
CA THR A 278 8.93 22.23 -13.60
C THR A 278 10.05 21.45 -14.25
N SER A 279 9.72 20.78 -15.35
CA SER A 279 10.69 20.00 -16.10
C SER A 279 11.68 20.89 -16.84
N PHE A 280 12.95 20.54 -16.80
CA PHE A 280 13.98 21.16 -17.61
C PHE A 280 14.67 20.14 -18.52
N LEU A 281 15.19 20.65 -19.64
CA LEU A 281 16.13 19.95 -20.51
C LEU A 281 17.27 20.92 -20.84
N ILE A 282 18.48 20.60 -20.40
CA ILE A 282 19.71 21.32 -20.72
C ILE A 282 20.41 20.52 -21.81
N LYS A 283 20.53 21.09 -23.01
CA LYS A 283 21.06 20.37 -24.17
C LYS A 283 22.56 20.14 -24.04
N TRP A 284 23.06 19.10 -24.70
CA TRP A 284 24.50 18.81 -24.74
C TRP A 284 25.36 19.98 -25.22
N ASP A 285 24.86 20.77 -26.18
CA ASP A 285 25.58 21.95 -26.68
C ASP A 285 25.85 22.98 -25.57
N ASP A 286 24.97 23.07 -24.57
CA ASP A 286 25.09 23.95 -23.41
C ASP A 286 26.02 23.36 -22.32
N LEU A 287 26.38 22.08 -22.42
CA LEU A 287 27.16 21.31 -21.43
C LEU A 287 28.58 20.93 -21.88
N ARG A 288 29.03 21.44 -23.04
CA ARG A 288 30.30 21.07 -23.73
C ARG A 288 30.25 19.72 -24.47
N GLY A 289 29.06 19.24 -24.83
CA GLY A 289 28.86 18.11 -25.73
C GLY A 289 29.41 16.78 -25.20
N SER A 290 30.07 16.02 -26.08
CA SER A 290 30.72 14.74 -25.73
C SER A 290 31.89 14.86 -24.74
N GLN A 291 32.34 16.08 -24.42
CA GLN A 291 33.41 16.34 -23.44
C GLN A 291 32.88 16.73 -22.05
N THR A 292 31.56 16.72 -21.84
CA THR A 292 30.94 17.04 -20.54
C THR A 292 31.56 16.16 -19.44
N PRO A 293 32.21 16.74 -18.41
CA PRO A 293 32.76 15.97 -17.29
C PRO A 293 31.63 15.45 -16.39
N ALA A 294 31.96 14.73 -15.32
CA ALA A 294 31.01 14.53 -14.24
C ALA A 294 30.58 15.89 -13.68
N VAL A 295 29.28 16.07 -13.46
CA VAL A 295 28.67 17.34 -13.06
C VAL A 295 27.93 17.24 -11.73
N ARG A 296 27.85 18.37 -11.02
CA ARG A 296 26.90 18.62 -9.95
C ARG A 296 25.80 19.54 -10.45
N VAL A 297 24.56 19.24 -10.09
CA VAL A 297 23.39 20.04 -10.43
C VAL A 297 22.73 20.50 -9.15
N THR A 298 22.57 21.81 -9.01
CA THR A 298 22.03 22.43 -7.80
C THR A 298 20.94 23.43 -8.16
N ASP A 299 20.15 23.83 -7.15
CA ASP A 299 19.32 25.03 -7.24
C ASP A 299 20.18 26.32 -7.21
N ARG A 300 19.50 27.47 -7.12
CA ARG A 300 20.13 28.79 -6.99
C ARG A 300 20.83 29.06 -5.66
N PHE A 301 20.59 28.23 -4.65
CA PHE A 301 21.18 28.34 -3.32
C PHE A 301 22.28 27.30 -3.07
N GLY A 302 22.56 26.44 -4.05
CA GLY A 302 23.59 25.40 -3.96
C GLY A 302 23.09 24.08 -3.36
N GLN A 303 21.78 23.92 -3.17
CA GLN A 303 21.18 22.66 -2.75
C GLN A 303 21.23 21.68 -3.93
N GLU A 304 21.89 20.54 -3.74
CA GLU A 304 22.09 19.53 -4.77
C GLU A 304 20.79 18.74 -5.05
N PHE A 305 20.50 18.51 -6.33
CA PHE A 305 19.34 17.73 -6.76
C PHE A 305 19.58 16.22 -6.59
N TYR A 306 18.50 15.47 -6.41
CA TYR A 306 18.55 14.01 -6.46
C TYR A 306 19.04 13.54 -7.83
N GLY A 307 19.93 12.54 -7.85
CA GLY A 307 20.59 12.08 -9.07
C GLY A 307 21.88 12.85 -9.41
N SER A 308 22.28 13.85 -8.62
CA SER A 308 23.57 14.54 -8.65
C SER A 308 24.45 14.15 -7.44
N PRO A 309 25.79 14.05 -7.55
CA PRO A 309 26.58 14.20 -8.76
C PRO A 309 26.33 13.07 -9.74
N LEU A 310 26.52 13.34 -11.03
CA LEU A 310 26.45 12.32 -12.07
C LEU A 310 27.46 12.57 -13.18
N ASP A 311 28.00 11.48 -13.74
CA ASP A 311 28.56 11.52 -15.08
C ASP A 311 27.45 11.21 -16.10
N PRO A 312 26.94 12.21 -16.84
CA PRO A 312 25.81 12.01 -17.73
C PRO A 312 26.20 11.23 -19.00
N LEU A 313 27.50 10.98 -19.21
CA LEU A 313 28.05 10.15 -20.28
C LEU A 313 28.62 8.82 -19.76
N ALA A 314 28.40 8.46 -18.49
CA ALA A 314 28.97 7.27 -17.87
C ALA A 314 28.75 6.00 -18.70
N GLY A 315 27.50 5.76 -19.14
CA GLY A 315 27.15 4.59 -19.96
C GLY A 315 27.86 4.57 -21.32
N ALA A 316 27.92 5.70 -22.01
CA ALA A 316 28.59 5.82 -23.31
C ALA A 316 30.12 5.66 -23.19
N ARG A 317 30.72 6.26 -22.16
CA ARG A 317 32.15 6.11 -21.83
C ARG A 317 32.46 4.65 -21.48
N TYR A 318 31.60 4.01 -20.71
CA TYR A 318 31.72 2.61 -20.34
C TYR A 318 31.62 1.67 -21.55
N ALA A 319 30.61 1.86 -22.40
CA ALA A 319 30.45 1.09 -23.64
C ALA A 319 31.65 1.27 -24.59
N ARG A 320 32.18 2.48 -24.70
CA ARG A 320 33.39 2.76 -25.50
C ARG A 320 34.61 2.07 -24.92
N ALA A 321 34.79 2.09 -23.59
CA ALA A 321 35.88 1.40 -22.91
C ALA A 321 35.77 -0.13 -23.09
N GLN A 322 34.56 -0.70 -23.03
CA GLN A 322 34.33 -2.11 -23.35
C GLN A 322 34.72 -2.44 -24.79
N ALA A 323 34.23 -1.67 -25.76
CA ALA A 323 34.54 -1.88 -27.18
C ALA A 323 36.06 -1.83 -27.44
N GLN A 324 36.77 -0.90 -26.79
CA GLN A 324 38.23 -0.80 -26.86
C GLN A 324 38.93 -2.01 -26.24
N TRP A 325 38.48 -2.46 -25.07
CA TRP A 325 39.04 -3.63 -24.39
C TRP A 325 38.84 -4.92 -25.19
N VAL A 326 37.62 -5.14 -25.71
CA VAL A 326 37.31 -6.28 -26.60
C VAL A 326 38.20 -6.22 -27.84
N ALA A 327 38.36 -5.06 -28.46
CA ALA A 327 39.24 -4.88 -29.62
C ALA A 327 40.73 -5.15 -29.29
N THR A 328 41.18 -4.94 -28.04
CA THR A 328 42.55 -5.27 -27.63
C THR A 328 42.75 -6.77 -27.37
N LYS A 329 41.72 -7.46 -26.87
CA LYS A 329 41.78 -8.91 -26.61
C LYS A 329 41.52 -9.76 -27.87
N PHE A 330 40.75 -9.21 -28.81
CA PHE A 330 40.40 -9.85 -30.08
C PHE A 330 40.73 -8.90 -31.24
N PRO A 331 42.03 -8.64 -31.51
CA PRO A 331 42.42 -7.73 -32.57
C PRO A 331 42.03 -8.31 -33.93
N SER A 332 41.02 -7.72 -34.58
CA SER A 332 40.79 -7.93 -36.01
C SER A 332 41.79 -7.07 -36.79
N ALA A 333 42.41 -7.64 -37.82
CA ALA A 333 43.31 -6.90 -38.71
C ALA A 333 42.52 -5.81 -39.47
N CYS A 334 42.51 -4.59 -38.94
CA CYS A 334 42.14 -3.41 -39.71
C CYS A 334 43.15 -2.28 -39.42
N PRO A 335 43.88 -1.78 -40.43
CA PRO A 335 44.86 -0.73 -40.25
C PRO A 335 44.18 0.64 -40.34
N THR A 336 44.30 1.46 -39.31
CA THR A 336 44.73 2.86 -39.41
C THR A 336 44.77 3.48 -38.02
N GLU A 337 45.94 4.03 -37.69
CA GLU A 337 46.27 4.63 -36.42
C GLU A 337 45.57 5.99 -36.23
N THR A 338 44.98 6.19 -35.07
CA THR A 338 44.94 7.52 -34.43
C THR A 338 45.14 7.28 -32.93
N PRO A 339 46.16 7.86 -32.28
CA PRO A 339 46.33 7.69 -30.84
C PRO A 339 45.21 8.45 -30.13
N LEU A 340 44.35 7.73 -29.41
CA LEU A 340 43.32 8.29 -28.54
C LEU A 340 43.88 8.48 -27.12
N PRO A 341 43.39 9.48 -26.36
CA PRO A 341 43.94 9.85 -25.05
C PRO A 341 43.88 8.67 -24.07
N THR A 342 45.02 8.42 -23.40
CA THR A 342 45.17 7.43 -22.34
C THR A 342 44.40 7.87 -21.09
N PHE A 343 43.32 7.17 -20.77
CA PHE A 343 42.69 7.27 -19.44
C PHE A 343 43.42 6.33 -18.46
N ASN A 344 43.92 6.91 -17.37
CA ASN A 344 44.72 6.23 -16.34
C ASN A 344 43.91 5.38 -15.34
N GLN A 345 42.68 4.97 -15.66
CA GLN A 345 41.91 4.04 -14.82
C GLN A 345 41.42 2.84 -15.62
N PRO A 346 41.99 1.64 -15.40
CA PRO A 346 41.59 0.42 -16.11
C PRO A 346 40.23 -0.13 -15.63
N PHE A 347 39.60 -0.88 -16.52
CA PHE A 347 38.31 -1.56 -16.39
C PHE A 347 38.31 -2.66 -15.30
N PRO A 348 37.31 -2.76 -14.38
CA PRO A 348 37.30 -3.80 -13.34
C PRO A 348 36.59 -5.11 -13.72
N ALA A 349 35.84 -5.21 -14.82
CA ALA A 349 35.19 -6.49 -15.14
C ALA A 349 36.19 -7.55 -15.64
N LEU A 350 37.40 -7.14 -16.06
CA LEU A 350 38.50 -8.01 -16.49
C LEU A 350 39.85 -7.33 -16.22
N TYR A 351 40.20 -7.14 -14.93
CA TYR A 351 41.59 -7.02 -14.52
C TYR A 351 42.05 -8.39 -14.01
N THR A 352 42.81 -9.11 -14.84
CA THR A 352 43.69 -10.19 -14.40
C THR A 352 45.13 -9.77 -14.66
N PRO A 353 45.88 -9.25 -13.67
CA PRO A 353 47.29 -9.55 -13.59
C PRO A 353 47.36 -10.89 -12.84
N ASP A 354 47.57 -11.96 -13.59
CA ASP A 354 47.69 -13.32 -13.06
C ASP A 354 46.46 -13.77 -12.24
N PHE A 355 45.49 -14.37 -12.93
CA PHE A 355 44.62 -15.34 -12.28
C PHE A 355 45.52 -16.49 -11.81
N ARG A 356 46.10 -16.35 -10.61
CA ARG A 356 46.42 -17.53 -9.81
C ARG A 356 45.08 -18.14 -9.47
N GLU A 357 44.92 -19.42 -9.74
CA GLU A 357 43.96 -20.22 -8.99
C GLU A 357 44.08 -19.80 -7.52
N PRO A 358 42.96 -19.54 -6.82
CA PRO A 358 43.05 -19.23 -5.40
C PRO A 358 43.95 -20.28 -4.76
N ASP A 359 45.05 -19.84 -4.13
CA ASP A 359 45.88 -20.74 -3.33
C ASP A 359 44.90 -21.51 -2.46
N ALA A 360 44.99 -22.85 -2.49
CA ALA A 360 44.10 -23.71 -1.74
C ALA A 360 43.93 -23.09 -0.34
N PRO A 361 42.69 -22.80 0.09
CA PRO A 361 42.49 -22.13 1.37
C PRO A 361 43.25 -22.94 2.41
N PRO A 362 43.96 -22.29 3.36
CA PRO A 362 44.67 -23.02 4.39
C PRO A 362 43.70 -24.05 4.98
N GLU A 363 44.08 -25.33 4.89
CA GLU A 363 43.36 -26.41 5.52
C GLU A 363 43.43 -26.16 7.03
N ASP A 364 42.47 -25.43 7.58
CA ASP A 364 41.94 -25.67 8.93
C ASP A 364 40.80 -24.71 9.31
N ARG A 365 39.94 -25.22 10.19
CA ARG A 365 38.70 -24.68 10.71
C ARG A 365 38.79 -23.26 11.32
N ALA A 366 37.68 -22.54 11.17
CA ALA A 366 37.18 -21.44 12.03
C ALA A 366 38.15 -20.27 12.32
N VAL A 367 38.49 -19.49 11.30
CA VAL A 367 39.05 -18.15 11.53
C VAL A 367 37.89 -17.18 11.78
N THR A 368 37.60 -16.87 13.03
CA THR A 368 36.75 -15.73 13.37
C THR A 368 37.52 -14.45 13.07
N ARG A 369 37.29 -13.84 11.90
CA ARG A 369 37.91 -12.55 11.57
C ARG A 369 37.21 -11.40 12.29
N PRO A 370 37.97 -10.37 12.74
CA PRO A 370 37.42 -9.07 13.14
C PRO A 370 36.51 -8.49 12.06
N VAL A 371 35.43 -7.82 12.46
CA VAL A 371 34.47 -7.18 11.55
C VAL A 371 34.36 -5.69 11.85
N ALA A 372 34.39 -4.87 10.80
CA ALA A 372 34.02 -3.47 10.86
C ALA A 372 32.55 -3.28 10.41
N VAL A 373 31.68 -2.83 11.31
CA VAL A 373 30.28 -2.52 11.03
C VAL A 373 30.16 -1.04 10.66
N ILE A 374 29.80 -0.75 9.41
CA ILE A 374 29.67 0.60 8.85
C ILE A 374 28.20 1.02 8.90
N ILE A 375 27.90 2.13 9.59
CA ILE A 375 26.53 2.65 9.77
C ILE A 375 26.44 4.10 9.28
N PRO A 376 25.98 4.34 8.04
CA PRO A 376 25.63 5.70 7.58
C PRO A 376 24.36 6.21 8.28
N VAL A 377 24.37 7.46 8.75
CA VAL A 377 23.28 8.08 9.52
C VAL A 377 22.92 9.44 8.93
N TYR A 378 21.63 9.72 8.75
CA TYR A 378 21.15 11.05 8.33
C TYR A 378 19.91 11.53 9.10
N LYS A 379 18.89 10.68 9.25
CA LYS A 379 17.62 11.00 9.93
C LYS A 379 17.09 9.78 10.70
N GLY A 380 16.00 9.97 11.45
CA GLY A 380 15.33 8.91 12.19
C GLY A 380 16.03 8.63 13.52
N TYR A 381 15.89 9.57 14.47
CA TYR A 381 16.60 9.52 15.76
C TYR A 381 16.33 8.23 16.53
N GLU A 382 15.06 7.84 16.65
CA GLU A 382 14.62 6.72 17.48
C GLU A 382 15.19 5.40 16.97
N VAL A 383 15.05 5.13 15.67
CA VAL A 383 15.57 3.91 15.01
C VAL A 383 17.10 3.91 14.94
N THR A 384 17.73 5.07 14.71
CA THR A 384 19.20 5.20 14.71
C THR A 384 19.80 4.89 16.07
N ARG A 385 19.21 5.43 17.13
CA ARG A 385 19.65 5.18 18.50
C ARG A 385 19.60 3.69 18.82
N GLU A 386 18.46 3.05 18.56
CA GLU A 386 18.26 1.63 18.81
C GLU A 386 19.24 0.76 18.01
N CYS A 387 19.44 1.03 16.72
CA CYS A 387 20.39 0.30 15.88
C CYS A 387 21.82 0.35 16.45
N ILE A 388 22.32 1.54 16.80
CA ILE A 388 23.67 1.72 17.34
C ILE A 388 23.82 1.04 18.71
N GLU A 389 22.83 1.17 19.60
CA GLU A 389 22.84 0.52 20.92
C GLU A 389 22.85 -1.01 20.79
N LEU A 390 22.03 -1.58 19.90
CA LEU A 390 21.99 -3.02 19.64
C LEU A 390 23.29 -3.52 18.98
N ALA A 391 23.85 -2.75 18.05
CA ALA A 391 25.13 -3.08 17.42
C ALA A 391 26.26 -3.09 18.45
N LEU A 392 26.31 -2.09 19.34
CA LEU A 392 27.28 -2.04 20.44
C LEU A 392 27.09 -3.18 21.45
N ARG A 393 25.83 -3.55 21.74
CA ARG A 393 25.46 -4.61 22.69
C ARG A 393 25.87 -6.00 22.21
N TRP A 394 25.66 -6.28 20.92
CA TRP A 394 25.85 -7.62 20.34
C TRP A 394 27.16 -7.78 19.54
N ARG A 395 28.06 -6.78 19.56
CA ARG A 395 29.39 -6.90 18.94
C ARG A 395 30.29 -7.87 19.70
N ARG A 396 31.22 -8.52 18.99
CA ARG A 396 32.32 -9.24 19.64
C ARG A 396 33.41 -8.23 20.05
N PRO A 397 34.26 -8.54 21.05
CA PRO A 397 35.34 -7.64 21.45
C PRO A 397 36.33 -7.27 20.33
N THR A 398 36.47 -8.14 19.31
CA THR A 398 37.32 -7.91 18.14
C THR A 398 36.66 -7.03 17.07
N ASP A 399 35.34 -6.84 17.13
CA ASP A 399 34.59 -6.08 16.15
C ASP A 399 34.55 -4.60 16.52
N ARG A 400 34.45 -3.75 15.51
CA ARG A 400 34.33 -2.29 15.70
C ARG A 400 33.19 -1.72 14.88
N ILE A 401 32.65 -0.61 15.37
CA ILE A 401 31.56 0.12 14.73
C ILE A 401 32.10 1.44 14.17
N VAL A 402 31.73 1.78 12.95
CA VAL A 402 32.10 3.03 12.28
C VAL A 402 30.81 3.71 11.85
N VAL A 403 30.44 4.78 12.54
CA VAL A 403 29.22 5.55 12.26
C VAL A 403 29.58 6.78 11.44
N ILE A 404 28.89 6.98 10.32
CA ILE A 404 29.14 8.10 9.40
C ILE A 404 27.93 9.03 9.48
N ASN A 405 28.06 10.14 10.19
CA ASN A 405 27.04 11.19 10.24
C ASN A 405 27.06 12.00 8.93
N ASP A 406 26.06 11.81 8.08
CA ASP A 406 25.93 12.47 6.79
C ASP A 406 25.29 13.86 6.89
N PHE A 407 25.80 14.67 7.82
CA PHE A 407 25.27 16.00 8.11
C PHE A 407 23.78 15.98 8.49
N SER A 408 23.44 15.17 9.51
CA SER A 408 22.07 15.07 10.04
C SER A 408 21.48 16.45 10.36
N PRO A 409 20.25 16.75 9.90
CA PRO A 409 19.55 17.97 10.27
C PRO A 409 18.81 17.83 11.61
N ASP A 410 18.80 16.64 12.23
CA ASP A 410 18.22 16.42 13.56
C ASP A 410 19.30 16.59 14.64
N PRO A 411 19.24 17.66 15.46
CA PRO A 411 20.21 17.90 16.52
C PRO A 411 20.30 16.76 17.53
N ARG A 412 19.19 16.02 17.77
CA ARG A 412 19.18 14.90 18.72
C ARG A 412 20.11 13.77 18.29
N ILE A 413 20.27 13.55 16.98
CA ILE A 413 21.23 12.58 16.44
C ILE A 413 22.65 13.06 16.70
N VAL A 414 22.95 14.34 16.43
CA VAL A 414 24.28 14.90 16.65
C VAL A 414 24.70 14.79 18.11
N ASP A 415 23.81 15.19 19.02
CA ASP A 415 24.05 15.12 20.48
C ASP A 415 24.26 13.67 20.93
N PHE A 416 23.46 12.73 20.43
CA PHE A 416 23.61 11.31 20.75
C PHE A 416 24.93 10.73 20.25
N LEU A 417 25.34 11.03 19.01
CA LEU A 417 26.61 10.57 18.46
C LEU A 417 27.81 11.13 19.24
N GLY A 418 27.70 12.36 19.77
CA GLY A 418 28.72 12.97 20.63
C GLY A 418 28.99 12.21 21.92
N THR A 419 28.05 11.37 22.39
CA THR A 419 28.25 10.54 23.60
C THR A 419 29.26 9.40 23.40
N PHE A 420 29.64 9.10 22.16
CA PHE A 420 30.53 7.99 21.79
C PHE A 420 31.94 8.40 21.37
N GLU A 421 32.29 9.69 21.35
CA GLU A 421 33.58 10.17 20.81
C GLU A 421 34.81 9.51 21.45
N ASP A 422 34.74 9.20 22.75
CA ASP A 422 35.83 8.58 23.52
C ASP A 422 35.62 7.08 23.81
N GLN A 423 34.58 6.45 23.25
CA GLN A 423 34.24 5.06 23.57
C GLN A 423 35.04 4.06 22.72
N GLU A 424 35.72 3.11 23.37
CA GLU A 424 36.49 2.07 22.67
C GLU A 424 35.58 1.16 21.82
N GLY A 425 36.02 0.88 20.58
CA GLY A 425 35.31 0.00 19.64
C GLY A 425 34.25 0.70 18.79
N ILE A 426 34.07 2.02 18.90
CA ILE A 426 33.23 2.83 18.02
C ILE A 426 33.98 4.06 17.51
N ALA A 427 33.77 4.43 16.24
CA ALA A 427 34.34 5.62 15.62
C ALA A 427 33.24 6.43 14.94
N ILE A 428 33.18 7.73 15.24
CA ILE A 428 32.20 8.65 14.66
C ILE A 428 32.91 9.54 13.62
N ILE A 429 32.36 9.60 12.42
CA ILE A 429 32.91 10.39 11.30
C ILE A 429 31.80 11.28 10.72
N SER A 430 31.94 12.60 10.83
CA SER A 430 30.95 13.56 10.31
C SER A 430 31.33 14.10 8.93
N ASN A 431 30.37 14.14 8.00
CA ASN A 431 30.46 14.87 6.73
C ASN A 431 30.16 16.37 6.95
N GLU A 432 30.79 17.23 6.16
CA GLU A 432 30.56 18.68 6.18
C GLU A 432 29.24 19.11 5.53
N ARG A 433 28.64 18.21 4.72
CA ARG A 433 27.36 18.37 4.02
C ARG A 433 26.73 17.01 3.78
N ASN A 434 25.43 16.96 3.52
CA ASN A 434 24.76 15.71 3.12
C ASN A 434 25.28 15.27 1.74
N ARG A 435 25.90 14.09 1.67
CA ARG A 435 26.48 13.49 0.47
C ARG A 435 25.71 12.27 -0.04
N GLY A 436 24.66 11.85 0.65
CA GLY A 436 23.87 10.67 0.33
C GLY A 436 24.50 9.37 0.82
N PHE A 437 23.70 8.30 0.78
CA PHE A 437 24.05 6.99 1.34
C PHE A 437 25.34 6.43 0.75
N THR A 438 25.46 6.36 -0.58
CA THR A 438 26.62 5.73 -1.25
C THR A 438 27.95 6.37 -0.87
N CYS A 439 28.01 7.71 -0.83
CA CYS A 439 29.23 8.43 -0.42
C CYS A 439 29.59 8.15 1.04
N SER A 440 28.58 8.13 1.92
CA SER A 440 28.75 7.89 3.35
C SER A 440 29.16 6.45 3.64
N ALA A 441 28.52 5.48 3.00
CA ALA A 441 28.90 4.07 3.01
C ALA A 441 30.34 3.87 2.56
N ASN A 442 30.74 4.47 1.43
CA ASN A 442 32.11 4.41 0.92
C ASN A 442 33.13 5.06 1.86
N ARG A 443 32.79 6.16 2.53
CA ARG A 443 33.68 6.79 3.52
C ARG A 443 33.96 5.82 4.67
N GLY A 444 32.96 5.06 5.09
CA GLY A 444 33.09 3.98 6.07
C GLY A 444 33.86 2.77 5.56
N LEU A 445 33.54 2.26 4.37
CA LEU A 445 34.23 1.11 3.75
C LEU A 445 35.74 1.36 3.58
N ARG A 446 36.14 2.61 3.29
CA ARG A 446 37.56 3.00 3.22
C ARG A 446 38.27 2.99 4.58
N GLN A 447 37.55 2.90 5.69
CA GLN A 447 38.13 2.71 7.03
C GLN A 447 38.44 1.24 7.33
N VAL A 448 37.89 0.28 6.57
CA VAL A 448 38.04 -1.17 6.81
C VAL A 448 39.52 -1.56 6.67
N ARG A 449 40.06 -2.27 7.68
CA ARG A 449 41.45 -2.73 7.66
C ARG A 449 41.60 -3.99 6.80
N ARG A 450 42.83 -4.31 6.38
CA ARG A 450 43.08 -5.47 5.48
C ARG A 450 42.73 -6.82 6.09
N ASP A 451 42.77 -6.93 7.41
CA ASP A 451 42.47 -8.13 8.20
C ASP A 451 41.03 -8.14 8.75
N GLU A 452 40.21 -7.16 8.36
CA GLU A 452 38.81 -7.02 8.78
C GLU A 452 37.86 -7.34 7.62
N ASP A 453 36.81 -8.11 7.92
CA ASP A 453 35.64 -8.17 7.06
C ASP A 453 34.75 -6.93 7.30
N ALA A 454 33.85 -6.62 6.37
CA ALA A 454 32.98 -5.45 6.47
C ALA A 454 31.51 -5.85 6.58
N ILE A 455 30.73 -5.10 7.35
CA ILE A 455 29.26 -5.14 7.27
C ILE A 455 28.79 -3.72 6.95
N LEU A 456 28.12 -3.55 5.82
CA LEU A 456 27.34 -2.34 5.58
C LEU A 456 25.96 -2.51 6.21
N LEU A 457 25.58 -1.62 7.11
CA LEU A 457 24.36 -1.71 7.91
C LEU A 457 23.59 -0.38 7.87
N ASN A 458 22.31 -0.44 7.54
CA ASN A 458 21.44 0.74 7.64
C ASN A 458 21.21 1.14 9.10
N SER A 459 20.97 2.44 9.32
CA SER A 459 20.73 2.99 10.66
C SER A 459 19.35 2.64 11.23
N ASP A 460 18.46 2.01 10.48
CA ASP A 460 17.10 1.63 10.88
C ASP A 460 16.92 0.10 11.00
N THR A 461 17.96 -0.60 11.47
CA THR A 461 17.92 -2.04 11.69
C THR A 461 17.78 -2.44 13.16
N ILE A 462 17.14 -3.58 13.39
CA ILE A 462 16.92 -4.19 14.70
C ILE A 462 17.69 -5.51 14.72
N LEU A 463 18.68 -5.63 15.62
CA LEU A 463 19.72 -6.67 15.55
C LEU A 463 19.56 -7.70 16.67
N PRO A 464 19.41 -9.01 16.37
CA PRO A 464 19.35 -10.06 17.39
C PRO A 464 20.75 -10.46 17.91
N PRO A 465 20.84 -11.17 19.04
CA PRO A 465 22.09 -11.78 19.51
C PRO A 465 22.76 -12.65 18.43
N GLY A 466 24.10 -12.56 18.31
CA GLY A 466 24.90 -13.45 17.47
C GLY A 466 24.86 -13.19 15.95
N TRP A 467 24.14 -12.16 15.50
CA TRP A 467 23.92 -11.86 14.08
C TRP A 467 25.21 -11.76 13.23
N ILE A 468 26.27 -11.13 13.73
CA ILE A 468 27.58 -11.02 13.04
C ILE A 468 28.19 -12.40 12.80
N GLY A 469 28.14 -13.27 13.81
CA GLY A 469 28.69 -14.61 13.75
C GLY A 469 27.99 -15.46 12.68
N ARG A 470 26.65 -15.38 12.62
CA ARG A 470 25.85 -16.11 11.61
C ARG A 470 26.13 -15.66 10.18
N LEU A 471 26.31 -14.35 9.98
CA LEU A 471 26.70 -13.82 8.67
C LEU A 471 28.12 -14.26 8.27
N GLN A 472 29.06 -14.23 9.22
CA GLN A 472 30.43 -14.70 8.99
C GLN A 472 30.45 -16.21 8.69
N GLU A 473 29.72 -17.02 9.44
CA GLU A 473 29.54 -18.46 9.17
C GLU A 473 29.05 -18.69 7.73
N SER A 474 28.15 -17.84 7.22
CA SER A 474 27.60 -17.98 5.87
C SER A 474 28.65 -17.74 4.78
N VAL A 475 29.50 -16.71 4.90
CA VAL A 475 30.52 -16.40 3.88
C VAL A 475 31.76 -17.30 3.93
N TYR A 476 32.08 -17.88 5.09
CA TYR A 476 33.22 -18.80 5.23
C TYR A 476 32.86 -20.28 4.99
N ARG A 477 31.61 -20.58 4.60
CA ARG A 477 31.20 -21.94 4.20
C ARG A 477 31.95 -22.44 2.97
N GLN A 478 32.17 -21.58 1.99
CA GLN A 478 32.88 -21.91 0.76
C GLN A 478 33.81 -20.75 0.38
N PRO A 479 34.99 -21.05 -0.18
CA PRO A 479 36.04 -20.05 -0.38
C PRO A 479 35.67 -18.93 -1.36
N ASP A 480 34.69 -19.18 -2.22
CA ASP A 480 34.20 -18.30 -3.28
C ASP A 480 32.93 -17.53 -2.90
N ILE A 481 32.45 -17.59 -1.65
CA ILE A 481 31.34 -16.74 -1.18
C ILE A 481 31.90 -15.39 -0.74
N GLY A 482 31.47 -14.32 -1.43
CA GLY A 482 31.94 -12.97 -1.21
C GLY A 482 31.06 -12.18 -0.24
N THR A 483 29.75 -12.44 -0.26
CA THR A 483 28.79 -11.69 0.55
C THR A 483 27.66 -12.55 1.10
N ALA A 484 27.12 -12.16 2.26
CA ALA A 484 25.90 -12.73 2.82
C ALA A 484 24.94 -11.63 3.27
N THR A 485 23.65 -11.84 3.05
CA THR A 485 22.57 -10.95 3.49
C THR A 485 21.55 -11.76 4.29
N PRO A 486 21.12 -11.31 5.49
CA PRO A 486 20.14 -12.03 6.30
C PRO A 486 18.72 -11.86 5.78
N LEU A 487 17.81 -12.73 6.24
CA LEU A 487 16.38 -12.50 6.06
C LEU A 487 15.92 -11.26 6.84
N SER A 488 14.89 -10.58 6.34
CA SER A 488 14.30 -9.39 6.97
C SER A 488 12.82 -9.25 6.64
N ASN A 489 12.09 -8.39 7.36
CA ASN A 489 10.70 -8.05 7.04
C ASN A 489 10.58 -7.26 5.72
N ALA A 490 11.57 -6.41 5.38
CA ALA A 490 11.49 -5.54 4.21
C ALA A 490 12.84 -5.52 3.47
N ALA A 491 13.09 -6.53 2.63
CA ALA A 491 14.36 -6.67 1.92
C ALA A 491 14.22 -7.40 0.56
N THR A 492 13.21 -7.05 -0.23
CA THR A 492 12.93 -7.63 -1.56
C THR A 492 13.05 -9.17 -1.59
N ILE A 493 14.09 -9.72 -2.23
CA ILE A 493 14.32 -11.18 -2.37
C ILE A 493 14.66 -11.90 -1.05
N PHE A 494 14.97 -11.14 0.01
CA PHE A 494 15.25 -11.65 1.35
C PHE A 494 14.07 -11.48 2.31
N SER A 495 12.91 -11.06 1.80
CA SER A 495 11.75 -10.72 2.64
C SER A 495 11.07 -11.96 3.24
N TYR A 496 10.75 -11.88 4.52
CA TYR A 496 10.04 -12.88 5.30
C TYR A 496 9.15 -12.17 6.35
N PRO A 497 7.90 -12.60 6.60
CA PRO A 497 7.24 -13.80 6.07
C PRO A 497 6.76 -13.70 4.62
N ARG A 498 6.30 -12.53 4.15
CA ARG A 498 5.90 -12.34 2.75
C ARG A 498 7.07 -11.91 1.88
N ASN A 499 7.15 -12.43 0.66
CA ASN A 499 8.18 -12.08 -0.33
C ASN A 499 7.89 -10.77 -1.09
N ASP A 500 6.69 -10.23 -0.99
CA ASP A 500 6.32 -8.93 -1.56
C ASP A 500 6.87 -7.75 -0.75
N GLY A 501 7.47 -8.01 0.42
CA GLY A 501 8.00 -7.01 1.34
C GLY A 501 6.94 -6.28 2.16
N ASN A 502 5.65 -6.63 2.01
CA ASN A 502 4.55 -6.04 2.77
C ASN A 502 4.40 -6.71 4.14
N ASN A 503 5.44 -6.57 4.97
CA ASN A 503 5.49 -7.09 6.32
C ASN A 503 5.54 -5.93 7.33
N PRO A 504 4.86 -6.05 8.48
CA PRO A 504 4.95 -5.04 9.53
C PRO A 504 6.39 -4.89 10.04
N ILE A 505 6.69 -3.72 10.61
CA ILE A 505 7.95 -3.51 11.33
C ILE A 505 7.91 -4.35 12.60
N PRO A 506 8.84 -5.31 12.79
CA PRO A 506 8.85 -6.15 13.97
C PRO A 506 9.41 -5.40 15.18
N SER A 507 8.93 -5.77 16.37
CA SER A 507 9.55 -5.43 17.65
C SER A 507 10.88 -6.17 17.84
N TYR A 508 11.69 -5.70 18.80
CA TYR A 508 12.93 -6.37 19.17
C TYR A 508 12.72 -7.83 19.60
N ASP A 509 11.67 -8.12 20.37
CA ASP A 509 11.38 -9.48 20.85
C ASP A 509 11.02 -10.42 19.69
N GLU A 510 10.19 -9.97 18.74
CA GLU A 510 9.85 -10.74 17.53
C GLU A 510 11.09 -11.02 16.66
N VAL A 511 12.02 -10.07 16.55
CA VAL A 511 13.31 -10.27 15.85
C VAL A 511 14.15 -11.33 16.55
N VAL A 512 14.24 -11.30 17.87
CA VAL A 512 15.00 -12.28 18.66
C VAL A 512 14.38 -13.67 18.57
N GLU A 513 13.06 -13.78 18.67
CA GLU A 513 12.33 -15.04 18.54
C GLU A 513 12.53 -15.65 17.15
N THR A 514 12.26 -14.87 16.10
CA THR A 514 12.43 -15.29 14.70
C THR A 514 13.86 -15.74 14.43
N SER A 515 14.85 -14.97 14.89
CA SER A 515 16.27 -15.32 14.71
C SER A 515 16.67 -16.60 15.48
N SER A 516 16.11 -16.80 16.68
CA SER A 516 16.34 -18.02 17.47
C SER A 516 15.77 -19.26 16.78
N LEU A 517 14.60 -19.14 16.15
CA LEU A 517 14.01 -20.24 15.36
C LEU A 517 14.87 -20.60 14.15
N LEU A 518 15.36 -19.60 13.42
CA LEU A 518 16.26 -19.80 12.28
C LEU A 518 17.58 -20.45 12.71
N ALA A 519 18.11 -20.07 13.88
CA ALA A 519 19.33 -20.61 14.46
C ALA A 519 19.25 -22.11 14.78
N GLU A 520 18.04 -22.64 15.02
CA GLU A 520 17.78 -24.05 15.28
C GLU A 520 17.46 -24.88 14.03
N MET A 521 17.07 -24.22 12.94
CA MET A 521 16.77 -24.90 11.67
C MET A 521 18.06 -25.39 11.00
N ASP A 522 17.93 -26.43 10.17
CA ASP A 522 19.04 -26.86 9.33
C ASP A 522 19.35 -25.77 8.31
N SER A 523 20.34 -24.95 8.65
CA SER A 523 20.87 -23.90 7.79
C SER A 523 22.05 -24.40 6.97
N SER A 524 22.29 -25.71 6.83
CA SER A 524 23.42 -26.27 6.07
C SER A 524 23.37 -25.94 4.57
N GLY A 525 22.16 -25.70 4.03
CA GLY A 525 21.95 -25.28 2.65
C GLY A 525 22.65 -23.97 2.30
N ILE A 526 23.08 -23.86 1.04
CA ILE A 526 23.56 -22.61 0.45
C ILE A 526 22.53 -22.17 -0.59
N VAL A 527 21.88 -21.04 -0.35
CA VAL A 527 20.95 -20.41 -1.31
C VAL A 527 21.66 -19.23 -1.94
N GLU A 528 22.06 -19.40 -3.20
CA GLU A 528 22.68 -18.35 -4.00
C GLU A 528 21.64 -17.31 -4.43
N VAL A 529 22.04 -16.05 -4.40
CA VAL A 529 21.23 -14.89 -4.79
C VAL A 529 21.93 -14.07 -5.87
N PRO A 530 21.18 -13.40 -6.76
CA PRO A 530 21.77 -12.62 -7.84
C PRO A 530 22.49 -11.35 -7.37
N THR A 531 22.13 -10.87 -6.18
CA THR A 531 22.66 -9.66 -5.55
C THR A 531 22.55 -9.77 -4.03
N ALA A 532 23.47 -9.12 -3.30
CA ALA A 532 23.27 -8.78 -1.89
C ALA A 532 22.33 -7.57 -1.74
N HIS A 533 21.92 -7.26 -0.50
CA HIS A 533 21.07 -6.11 -0.19
C HIS A 533 21.72 -5.15 0.80
N GLY A 534 21.67 -3.84 0.51
CA GLY A 534 22.37 -2.81 1.27
C GLY A 534 21.87 -2.53 2.70
N PHE A 535 20.73 -3.09 3.12
CA PHE A 535 20.21 -2.88 4.49
C PHE A 535 21.10 -3.56 5.54
N CYS A 536 21.61 -4.74 5.20
CA CYS A 536 22.60 -5.49 5.95
C CYS A 536 23.37 -6.39 4.98
N MET A 537 24.57 -5.97 4.61
CA MET A 537 25.43 -6.66 3.65
C MET A 537 26.77 -7.00 4.31
N TYR A 538 26.98 -8.28 4.58
CA TYR A 538 28.30 -8.79 4.97
C TYR A 538 29.17 -8.91 3.72
N ILE A 539 30.39 -8.38 3.76
CA ILE A 539 31.36 -8.41 2.67
C ILE A 539 32.68 -8.96 3.21
N ARG A 540 33.11 -10.09 2.64
CA ARG A 540 34.40 -10.69 2.96
C ARG A 540 35.55 -9.80 2.49
N ALA A 541 36.61 -9.70 3.29
CA ALA A 541 37.75 -8.82 3.07
C ALA A 541 38.37 -8.99 1.68
N GLU A 542 38.59 -10.24 1.23
CA GLU A 542 39.14 -10.53 -0.09
C GLU A 542 38.21 -10.04 -1.22
N CYS A 543 36.89 -10.25 -1.07
CA CYS A 543 35.90 -9.80 -2.04
C CYS A 543 35.88 -8.27 -2.13
N LEU A 544 35.90 -7.56 -0.98
CA LEU A 544 35.94 -6.09 -0.96
C LEU A 544 37.23 -5.56 -1.60
N HIS A 545 38.37 -6.17 -1.30
CA HIS A 545 39.67 -5.74 -1.83
C HIS A 545 39.77 -5.91 -3.34
N GLN A 546 39.31 -7.05 -3.87
CA GLN A 546 39.34 -7.34 -5.31
C GLN A 546 38.29 -6.56 -6.09
N THR A 547 37.08 -6.41 -5.52
CA THR A 547 35.96 -5.75 -6.19
C THR A 547 36.06 -4.22 -6.12
N GLY A 548 36.60 -3.67 -5.03
CA GLY A 548 36.56 -2.24 -4.72
C GLY A 548 35.22 -1.77 -4.16
N VAL A 549 35.11 -0.50 -3.79
CA VAL A 549 33.94 0.08 -3.10
C VAL A 549 32.73 0.31 -4.02
N LEU A 550 31.66 0.93 -3.51
CA LEU A 550 30.44 1.24 -4.26
C LEU A 550 30.69 2.40 -5.25
N ARG A 551 29.97 2.43 -6.39
CA ARG A 551 30.16 3.46 -7.44
C ARG A 551 29.29 4.71 -7.21
N GLU A 552 29.77 5.58 -6.31
CA GLU A 552 29.11 6.86 -5.99
C GLU A 552 28.99 7.82 -7.20
N ASP A 553 29.83 7.64 -8.22
CA ASP A 553 29.83 8.39 -9.48
C ASP A 553 28.68 8.04 -10.44
N VAL A 554 28.08 6.85 -10.28
CA VAL A 554 26.98 6.35 -11.12
C VAL A 554 25.64 6.43 -10.39
N PHE A 555 25.59 5.91 -9.16
CA PHE A 555 24.35 5.71 -8.40
C PHE A 555 24.01 6.89 -7.48
N ALA A 556 24.88 7.90 -7.40
CA ALA A 556 24.68 9.12 -6.64
C ALA A 556 24.26 8.83 -5.17
N GLN A 557 23.03 9.21 -4.78
CA GLN A 557 22.53 9.08 -3.42
C GLN A 557 22.13 7.66 -2.99
N GLY A 558 22.05 6.67 -3.90
CA GLY A 558 21.75 5.27 -3.57
C GLY A 558 20.78 4.60 -4.53
N TYR A 559 20.37 3.37 -4.21
CA TYR A 559 19.61 2.44 -5.06
C TYR A 559 20.42 1.95 -6.28
N GLY A 560 20.91 0.70 -6.26
CA GLY A 560 21.59 0.04 -7.38
C GLY A 560 23.09 -0.17 -7.19
N GLU A 561 23.71 0.55 -6.25
CA GLU A 561 25.14 0.51 -5.96
C GLU A 561 25.61 -0.84 -5.40
N GLU A 562 24.80 -1.48 -4.56
CA GLU A 562 25.05 -2.80 -4.00
C GLU A 562 24.81 -3.89 -5.05
N ASN A 563 23.87 -3.66 -5.96
CA ASN A 563 23.60 -4.55 -7.08
C ASN A 563 24.77 -4.54 -8.06
N ASP A 564 25.28 -3.35 -8.38
CA ASP A 564 26.49 -3.19 -9.19
C ASP A 564 27.72 -3.82 -8.52
N PHE A 565 27.91 -3.61 -7.21
CA PHE A 565 28.98 -4.29 -6.47
C PHE A 565 28.86 -5.80 -6.62
N SER A 566 27.66 -6.36 -6.39
CA SER A 566 27.42 -7.79 -6.49
C SER A 566 27.74 -8.29 -7.90
N ARG A 567 27.31 -7.58 -8.96
CA ARG A 567 27.60 -8.01 -10.32
C ARG A 567 29.08 -7.93 -10.70
N ARG A 568 29.81 -6.93 -10.19
CA ARG A 568 31.27 -6.84 -10.37
C ARG A 568 31.99 -7.96 -9.61
N ALA A 569 31.61 -8.23 -8.36
CA ALA A 569 32.15 -9.32 -7.57
C ALA A 569 31.89 -10.69 -8.24
N ALA A 570 30.67 -10.93 -8.73
CA ALA A 570 30.33 -12.16 -9.44
C ALA A 570 31.09 -12.35 -10.75
N SER A 571 31.47 -11.26 -11.43
CA SER A 571 32.34 -11.33 -12.61
C SER A 571 33.78 -11.75 -12.26
N LEU A 572 34.19 -11.62 -10.99
CA LEU A 572 35.46 -12.10 -10.46
C LEU A 572 35.35 -13.52 -9.86
N GLY A 573 34.17 -14.16 -9.95
CA GLY A 573 33.92 -15.51 -9.45
C GLY A 573 33.35 -15.59 -8.03
N TRP A 574 33.02 -14.45 -7.41
CA TRP A 574 32.39 -14.44 -6.09
C TRP A 574 30.90 -14.76 -6.17
N ARG A 575 30.39 -15.52 -5.20
CA ARG A 575 28.95 -15.78 -5.03
C ARG A 575 28.37 -14.97 -3.88
N HIS A 576 27.08 -14.71 -3.97
CA HIS A 576 26.29 -14.00 -2.97
C HIS A 576 25.24 -14.96 -2.42
N VAL A 577 25.04 -14.98 -1.11
CA VAL A 577 24.16 -15.97 -0.48
C VAL A 577 23.20 -15.34 0.53
N VAL A 578 22.09 -16.02 0.79
CA VAL A 578 21.21 -15.72 1.94
C VAL A 578 21.81 -16.33 3.20
N CYS A 579 21.85 -15.56 4.29
CA CYS A 579 22.12 -16.09 5.62
C CYS A 579 20.82 -16.61 6.23
N LEU A 580 20.64 -17.93 6.20
CA LEU A 580 19.45 -18.62 6.72
C LEU A 580 19.44 -18.77 8.25
N GLY A 581 20.51 -18.37 8.94
CA GLY A 581 20.70 -18.57 10.38
C GLY A 581 20.38 -17.36 11.26
N THR A 582 19.90 -16.25 10.69
CA THR A 582 19.53 -15.05 11.45
C THR A 582 18.48 -14.22 10.70
N PHE A 583 17.65 -13.50 11.46
CA PHE A 583 16.70 -12.52 10.94
C PHE A 583 17.05 -11.12 11.49
N ILE A 584 17.00 -10.10 10.64
CA ILE A 584 17.24 -8.70 11.07
C ILE A 584 16.00 -7.88 10.73
N GLY A 585 15.44 -7.19 11.73
CA GLY A 585 14.34 -6.26 11.50
C GLY A 585 14.83 -5.02 10.76
N HIS A 586 14.03 -4.52 9.83
CA HIS A 586 14.28 -3.30 9.07
C HIS A 586 13.07 -2.39 9.28
N ALA A 587 13.26 -1.34 10.06
CA ALA A 587 12.22 -0.42 10.48
C ALA A 587 11.89 0.63 9.41
N GLU A 588 12.00 0.27 8.12
CA GLU A 588 12.04 1.15 6.93
C GLU A 588 11.49 2.54 7.23
N GLY A 589 12.41 3.45 7.58
CA GLY A 589 12.05 4.80 7.94
C GLY A 589 11.44 5.52 6.73
N GLN A 590 10.23 6.05 6.89
CA GLN A 590 9.46 6.89 5.96
C GLN A 590 10.31 7.56 4.87
N SER A 591 10.59 6.83 3.80
CA SER A 591 11.25 7.36 2.61
C SER A 591 10.21 7.54 1.51
N PHE A 592 9.06 8.11 1.88
CA PHE A 592 8.07 8.61 0.93
C PHE A 592 8.50 9.99 0.40
N SER A 593 9.76 10.11 0.01
CA SER A 593 10.18 11.27 -0.76
C SER A 593 9.70 11.05 -2.20
N ALA A 594 9.11 12.07 -2.82
CA ALA A 594 8.61 12.00 -4.20
C ALA A 594 9.70 11.63 -5.23
N PHE A 595 10.97 11.61 -4.80
CA PHE A 595 12.16 11.30 -5.59
C PHE A 595 12.57 9.83 -5.53
N LYS A 596 12.15 9.06 -4.51
CA LYS A 596 12.55 7.65 -4.36
C LYS A 596 12.24 6.87 -5.64
N GLY A 597 11.03 7.05 -6.20
CA GLY A 597 10.63 6.43 -7.46
C GLY A 597 11.44 6.88 -8.68
N ASP A 598 11.75 8.17 -8.79
CA ASP A 598 12.55 8.70 -9.92
C ASP A 598 14.01 8.20 -9.86
N LEU A 599 14.62 8.20 -8.67
CA LEU A 599 15.99 7.72 -8.46
C LEU A 599 16.09 6.21 -8.67
N ILE A 600 15.14 5.42 -8.15
CA ILE A 600 15.07 3.98 -8.41
C ILE A 600 14.95 3.73 -9.92
N ARG A 601 14.03 4.39 -10.61
CA ARG A 601 13.87 4.23 -12.07
C ARG A 601 15.17 4.50 -12.82
N ARG A 602 15.77 5.69 -12.63
CA ARG A 602 17.03 6.10 -13.26
C ARG A 602 18.14 5.08 -12.99
N ASN A 603 18.32 4.69 -11.73
CA ASN A 603 19.44 3.86 -11.35
C ASN A 603 19.28 2.40 -11.77
N LEU A 604 18.05 1.88 -11.78
CA LEU A 604 17.77 0.55 -12.33
C LEU A 604 17.96 0.51 -13.85
N GLU A 605 17.65 1.58 -14.58
CA GLU A 605 17.97 1.70 -16.02
C GLU A 605 19.49 1.71 -16.26
N LEU A 606 20.24 2.47 -15.46
CA LEU A 606 21.72 2.48 -15.52
C LEU A 606 22.30 1.12 -15.19
N LEU A 607 21.78 0.44 -14.17
CA LEU A 607 22.22 -0.88 -13.74
C LEU A 607 22.07 -1.91 -14.85
N ASP A 608 20.93 -1.92 -15.54
CA ASP A 608 20.66 -2.80 -16.67
C ASP A 608 21.58 -2.50 -17.87
N GLY A 609 21.89 -1.22 -18.11
CA GLY A 609 22.87 -0.84 -19.13
C GLY A 609 24.30 -1.28 -18.81
N LEU A 610 24.67 -1.30 -17.52
CA LEU A 610 25.98 -1.72 -17.04
C LEU A 610 26.13 -3.25 -16.96
N HIS A 611 25.04 -3.94 -16.62
CA HIS A 611 24.94 -5.39 -16.47
C HIS A 611 23.74 -5.94 -17.26
N PRO A 612 23.85 -6.05 -18.60
CA PRO A 612 22.74 -6.49 -19.44
C PRO A 612 22.14 -7.82 -18.99
N GLY A 613 20.83 -7.84 -18.79
CA GLY A 613 20.09 -9.02 -18.32
C GLY A 613 19.95 -9.12 -16.80
N TYR A 614 20.40 -8.12 -16.03
CA TYR A 614 20.25 -8.09 -14.58
C TYR A 614 18.79 -8.20 -14.12
N HIS A 615 17.87 -7.38 -14.66
CA HIS A 615 16.45 -7.49 -14.29
C HIS A 615 15.86 -8.86 -14.60
N ARG A 616 16.26 -9.46 -15.73
CA ARG A 616 15.84 -10.82 -16.07
C ARG A 616 16.37 -11.82 -15.04
N LEU A 617 17.62 -11.72 -14.63
CA LEU A 617 18.23 -12.58 -13.62
C LEU A 617 17.47 -12.52 -12.29
N VAL A 618 17.15 -11.32 -11.81
CA VAL A 618 16.39 -11.13 -10.55
C VAL A 618 14.96 -11.67 -10.69
N ASN A 619 14.27 -11.33 -11.78
CA ASN A 619 12.90 -11.80 -12.03
C ASN A 619 12.83 -13.33 -12.13
N GLU A 620 13.78 -13.97 -12.81
CA GLU A 620 13.83 -15.43 -12.90
C GLU A 620 14.11 -16.05 -11.53
N TRP A 621 14.99 -15.47 -10.72
CA TRP A 621 15.21 -15.93 -9.35
C TRP A 621 13.94 -15.82 -8.51
N GLN A 622 13.23 -14.69 -8.57
CA GLN A 622 11.97 -14.48 -7.84
C GLN A 622 10.86 -15.43 -8.29
N LYS A 623 10.76 -15.73 -9.58
CA LYS A 623 9.80 -16.72 -10.10
C LYS A 623 10.09 -18.14 -9.63
N HIS A 624 11.37 -18.54 -9.59
CA HIS A 624 11.75 -19.86 -9.09
C HIS A 624 11.60 -19.98 -7.56
N ASP A 625 11.68 -18.85 -6.85
CA ASP A 625 11.56 -18.74 -5.41
C ASP A 625 12.31 -19.85 -4.62
N PRO A 626 13.66 -19.89 -4.68
CA PRO A 626 14.44 -20.91 -3.98
C PRO A 626 14.27 -20.90 -2.45
N LEU A 627 13.75 -19.80 -1.89
CA LEU A 627 13.44 -19.68 -0.46
C LEU A 627 12.04 -20.18 -0.11
N GLY A 628 11.19 -20.52 -1.08
CA GLY A 628 9.79 -20.87 -0.84
C GLY A 628 9.62 -22.04 0.13
N GLU A 629 10.38 -23.13 -0.03
CA GLU A 629 10.35 -24.27 0.89
C GLU A 629 10.84 -23.89 2.28
N PHE A 630 11.93 -23.12 2.36
CA PHE A 630 12.48 -22.67 3.64
C PHE A 630 11.47 -21.79 4.40
N ARG A 631 10.79 -20.87 3.71
CA ARG A 631 9.76 -20.00 4.31
C ARG A 631 8.54 -20.81 4.76
N ARG A 632 8.13 -21.83 3.98
CA ARG A 632 7.07 -22.76 4.37
C ARG A 632 7.44 -23.50 5.67
N ASP A 633 8.64 -24.05 5.73
CA ASP A 633 9.10 -24.82 6.90
C ASP A 633 9.19 -23.94 8.14
N MET A 634 9.61 -22.68 7.97
CA MET A 634 9.58 -21.65 9.01
C MET A 634 8.16 -21.42 9.53
N ASP A 635 7.21 -21.15 8.65
CA ASP A 635 5.81 -20.91 9.02
C ASP A 635 5.17 -22.13 9.70
N ILE A 636 5.45 -23.35 9.23
CA ILE A 636 4.98 -24.60 9.87
C ILE A 636 5.53 -24.70 11.30
N ARG A 637 6.80 -24.35 11.52
CA ARG A 637 7.45 -24.45 12.83
C ARG A 637 6.90 -23.40 13.81
N ARG A 638 6.71 -22.15 13.35
CA ARG A 638 6.04 -21.10 14.14
C ARG A 638 4.61 -21.48 14.47
N LEU A 639 3.84 -21.97 13.50
CA LEU A 639 2.47 -22.42 13.75
C LEU A 639 2.45 -23.55 14.77
N SER A 640 3.33 -24.54 14.65
CA SER A 640 3.41 -25.65 15.59
C SER A 640 3.71 -25.18 17.03
N GLN A 641 4.58 -24.18 17.19
CA GLN A 641 4.86 -23.57 18.50
C GLN A 641 3.68 -22.76 19.04
N ALA A 642 3.00 -22.00 18.18
CA ALA A 642 1.82 -21.22 18.54
C ALA A 642 0.62 -22.09 18.93
N VAL A 643 0.40 -23.22 18.22
CA VAL A 643 -0.62 -24.23 18.56
C VAL A 643 -0.26 -24.93 19.87
N GLY A 644 1.02 -25.24 20.08
CA GLY A 644 1.49 -25.86 21.31
C GLY A 644 0.75 -27.18 21.63
N PRO A 645 0.16 -27.33 22.85
CA PRO A 645 -0.57 -28.54 23.24
C PRO A 645 -2.04 -28.55 22.78
N HIS A 646 -2.54 -27.48 22.15
CA HIS A 646 -3.94 -27.38 21.75
C HIS A 646 -4.25 -28.32 20.58
N ARG A 647 -5.54 -28.66 20.43
CA ARG A 647 -6.03 -29.51 19.34
C ARG A 647 -6.57 -28.63 18.21
N CYS A 648 -6.34 -29.03 16.97
CA CYS A 648 -6.82 -28.31 15.80
C CYS A 648 -8.12 -28.89 15.25
N VAL A 649 -8.94 -28.05 14.60
CA VAL A 649 -10.08 -28.50 13.77
C VAL A 649 -9.91 -27.91 12.38
N ALA A 650 -9.92 -28.76 11.35
CA ALA A 650 -9.73 -28.32 9.97
C ALA A 650 -11.07 -27.94 9.33
N LEU A 651 -11.18 -26.74 8.76
CA LEU A 651 -12.36 -26.23 8.08
C LEU A 651 -12.06 -26.13 6.57
N VAL A 652 -12.52 -27.11 5.78
CA VAL A 652 -12.28 -27.17 4.34
C VAL A 652 -13.35 -26.39 3.59
N THR A 653 -12.94 -25.36 2.86
CA THR A 653 -13.83 -24.41 2.16
C THR A 653 -13.25 -23.96 0.82
N HIS A 654 -14.01 -23.18 0.05
CA HIS A 654 -13.51 -22.49 -1.15
C HIS A 654 -12.91 -21.11 -0.80
N ASP A 655 -12.18 -20.52 -1.73
CA ASP A 655 -11.53 -19.20 -1.61
C ASP A 655 -12.44 -18.01 -1.97
N ARG A 656 -13.70 -18.26 -2.36
CA ARG A 656 -14.68 -17.22 -2.71
C ARG A 656 -15.28 -16.54 -1.48
N GLU A 657 -15.47 -15.22 -1.55
CA GLU A 657 -16.24 -14.45 -0.56
C GLU A 657 -17.74 -14.79 -0.61
N GLY A 658 -18.47 -14.55 0.50
CA GLY A 658 -19.93 -14.69 0.55
C GLY A 658 -20.42 -15.45 1.79
N GLY A 659 -21.59 -16.08 1.66
CA GLY A 659 -22.28 -16.74 2.79
C GLY A 659 -21.49 -17.90 3.41
N VAL A 660 -20.81 -18.70 2.58
CA VAL A 660 -19.95 -19.81 3.08
C VAL A 660 -18.79 -19.27 3.88
N HIS A 661 -18.09 -18.24 3.38
CA HIS A 661 -17.01 -17.59 4.10
C HIS A 661 -17.49 -17.07 5.45
N ARG A 662 -18.60 -16.32 5.49
CA ARG A 662 -19.20 -15.84 6.75
C ARG A 662 -19.50 -16.99 7.72
N PHE A 663 -20.13 -18.07 7.25
CA PHE A 663 -20.43 -19.22 8.09
C PHE A 663 -19.17 -19.89 8.65
N VAL A 664 -18.14 -20.08 7.82
CA VAL A 664 -16.86 -20.67 8.25
C VAL A 664 -16.17 -19.78 9.30
N GLN A 665 -16.25 -18.45 9.16
CA GLN A 665 -15.73 -17.51 10.16
C GLN A 665 -16.49 -17.62 11.49
N GLU A 666 -17.83 -17.67 11.46
CA GLU A 666 -18.66 -17.86 12.66
C GLU A 666 -18.39 -19.24 13.33
N ARG A 667 -18.17 -20.30 12.53
CA ARG A 667 -17.75 -21.62 13.02
C ARG A 667 -16.37 -21.59 13.65
N ALA A 668 -15.40 -20.96 13.00
CA ALA A 668 -14.05 -20.83 13.53
C ALA A 668 -14.04 -20.09 14.88
N LEU A 669 -14.85 -19.03 15.01
CA LEU A 669 -15.04 -18.33 16.27
C LEU A 669 -15.60 -19.24 17.37
N ALA A 670 -16.69 -19.96 17.10
CA ALA A 670 -17.27 -20.88 18.06
C ALA A 670 -16.28 -21.99 18.49
N LEU A 671 -15.52 -22.55 17.55
CA LEU A 671 -14.49 -23.56 17.83
C LEU A 671 -13.34 -22.99 18.69
N SER A 672 -12.98 -21.72 18.47
CA SER A 672 -11.99 -21.03 19.29
C SER A 672 -12.49 -20.83 20.72
N GLU A 673 -13.78 -20.50 20.91
CA GLU A 673 -14.41 -20.41 22.23
C GLU A 673 -14.49 -21.76 22.95
N GLU A 674 -14.58 -22.87 22.18
CA GLU A 674 -14.49 -24.24 22.68
C GLU A 674 -13.03 -24.69 23.01
N GLY A 675 -12.03 -23.86 22.71
CA GLY A 675 -10.61 -24.13 23.00
C GLY A 675 -9.85 -24.91 21.92
N PHE A 676 -10.41 -25.04 20.72
CA PHE A 676 -9.72 -25.58 19.55
C PHE A 676 -8.99 -24.47 18.76
N VAL A 677 -7.98 -24.86 17.97
CA VAL A 677 -7.37 -23.98 16.97
C VAL A 677 -7.98 -24.29 15.60
N PRO A 678 -8.85 -23.43 15.04
CA PRO A 678 -9.43 -23.67 13.72
C PRO A 678 -8.40 -23.41 12.62
N LEU A 679 -8.27 -24.36 11.68
CA LEU A 679 -7.41 -24.25 10.50
C LEU A 679 -8.29 -24.17 9.25
N VAL A 680 -8.42 -22.99 8.65
CA VAL A 680 -9.19 -22.79 7.42
C VAL A 680 -8.34 -23.25 6.23
N ILE A 681 -8.84 -24.23 5.48
CA ILE A 681 -8.17 -24.85 4.33
C ILE A 681 -8.95 -24.48 3.07
N SER A 682 -8.30 -23.80 2.14
CA SER A 682 -8.91 -23.41 0.86
C SER A 682 -8.00 -23.73 -0.33
N PRO A 683 -8.56 -23.95 -1.53
CA PRO A 683 -7.76 -24.13 -2.73
C PRO A 683 -6.99 -22.84 -3.06
N CYS A 684 -5.74 -22.99 -3.49
CA CYS A 684 -4.93 -21.91 -4.03
C CYS A 684 -4.57 -22.26 -5.49
N PRO A 685 -4.94 -21.43 -6.47
CA PRO A 685 -4.56 -21.65 -7.86
C PRO A 685 -3.05 -21.76 -8.03
N ALA A 686 -2.62 -22.54 -9.01
CA ALA A 686 -1.23 -22.61 -9.41
C ALA A 686 -0.74 -21.22 -9.86
N ALA A 687 0.41 -20.77 -9.35
CA ALA A 687 0.99 -19.46 -9.71
C ALA A 687 1.43 -19.37 -11.18
N THR A 688 1.67 -20.52 -11.81
CA THR A 688 2.05 -20.68 -13.23
C THR A 688 1.33 -21.92 -13.79
N GLU A 689 1.21 -22.03 -15.11
CA GLU A 689 0.58 -23.20 -15.77
C GLU A 689 1.27 -24.53 -15.41
N ASP A 690 2.56 -24.50 -15.07
CA ASP A 690 3.35 -25.68 -14.69
C ASP A 690 3.33 -25.99 -13.18
N ALA A 691 2.77 -25.10 -12.35
CA ALA A 691 2.71 -25.32 -10.91
C ALA A 691 1.55 -26.25 -10.53
N TYR A 692 1.78 -27.15 -9.58
CA TYR A 692 0.73 -28.01 -9.07
C TYR A 692 -0.25 -27.23 -8.18
N PRO A 693 -1.54 -27.58 -8.17
CA PRO A 693 -2.53 -26.91 -7.33
C PRO A 693 -2.25 -27.20 -5.84
N ARG A 694 -2.44 -26.20 -4.98
CA ARG A 694 -2.07 -26.25 -3.55
C ARG A 694 -3.25 -25.96 -2.64
N TRP A 695 -3.14 -26.41 -1.39
CA TRP A 695 -3.99 -26.02 -0.27
C TRP A 695 -3.35 -24.85 0.45
N LYS A 696 -4.08 -23.74 0.57
CA LYS A 696 -3.75 -22.65 1.48
C LYS A 696 -4.35 -22.94 2.85
N ILE A 697 -3.55 -22.78 3.89
CA ILE A 697 -3.97 -23.07 5.27
C ILE A 697 -3.80 -21.80 6.10
N VAL A 698 -4.87 -21.35 6.72
CA VAL A 698 -4.92 -20.13 7.53
C VAL A 698 -5.47 -20.47 8.91
N PRO A 699 -4.68 -20.37 9.99
CA PRO A 699 -5.20 -20.50 11.34
C PRO A 699 -6.06 -19.27 11.71
N TYR A 700 -7.19 -19.51 12.36
CA TYR A 700 -8.11 -18.43 12.74
C TYR A 700 -7.62 -17.69 14.00
N LEU A 701 -7.71 -16.35 14.01
CA LEU A 701 -7.29 -15.45 15.10
C LEU A 701 -5.84 -15.65 15.58
N MET A 702 -4.97 -16.14 14.70
CA MET A 702 -3.53 -16.25 14.93
C MET A 702 -2.78 -15.32 13.98
N GLU A 703 -1.46 -15.25 14.15
CA GLU A 703 -0.59 -14.58 13.17
C GLU A 703 -0.79 -15.16 11.76
N ASP A 704 -0.45 -14.38 10.73
CA ASP A 704 -0.51 -14.90 9.37
C ASP A 704 0.72 -15.78 9.05
N TYR A 705 0.46 -16.88 8.36
CA TYR A 705 1.45 -17.89 7.94
C TYR A 705 1.36 -18.11 6.43
N PRO A 706 1.74 -17.09 5.63
CA PRO A 706 1.42 -17.03 4.21
C PRO A 706 2.11 -18.09 3.36
N ASN A 707 3.16 -18.74 3.88
CA ASN A 707 3.93 -19.74 3.14
C ASN A 707 3.43 -21.17 3.38
N ILE A 708 2.40 -21.40 4.21
CA ILE A 708 1.79 -22.73 4.39
C ILE A 708 0.88 -23.05 3.19
N LEU A 709 1.54 -23.43 2.10
CA LEU A 709 0.94 -23.85 0.85
C LEU A 709 1.33 -25.31 0.58
N LEU A 710 0.42 -26.23 0.89
CA LEU A 710 0.70 -27.67 0.80
C LEU A 710 0.22 -28.25 -0.52
N SER A 711 0.93 -29.25 -1.05
CA SER A 711 0.48 -29.99 -2.22
C SER A 711 -0.92 -30.59 -2.00
N ARG A 712 -1.78 -30.48 -3.02
CA ARG A 712 -3.05 -31.21 -3.04
C ARG A 712 -2.91 -32.70 -3.30
N ARG A 713 -1.73 -33.11 -3.80
CA ARG A 713 -1.38 -34.51 -4.07
C ARG A 713 -0.49 -35.07 -2.97
N GLY A 714 -0.62 -36.36 -2.71
CA GLY A 714 0.22 -37.08 -1.75
C GLY A 714 -0.28 -36.97 -0.31
N SER A 715 0.63 -37.13 0.65
CA SER A 715 0.32 -37.16 2.09
C SER A 715 0.61 -35.85 2.82
N GLU A 716 1.16 -34.82 2.17
CA GLU A 716 1.63 -33.59 2.84
C GLU A 716 0.57 -32.94 3.74
N LEU A 717 -0.66 -32.73 3.23
CA LEU A 717 -1.75 -32.19 4.04
C LEU A 717 -2.13 -33.12 5.20
N ARG A 718 -2.18 -34.43 4.97
CA ARG A 718 -2.51 -35.42 6.01
C ARG A 718 -1.46 -35.38 7.11
N ASP A 719 -0.17 -35.44 6.75
CA ASP A 719 0.94 -35.47 7.69
C ASP A 719 0.99 -34.16 8.49
N PHE A 720 0.75 -33.02 7.83
CA PHE A 720 0.61 -31.72 8.50
C PHE A 720 -0.53 -31.70 9.53
N LEU A 721 -1.74 -32.15 9.17
CA LEU A 721 -2.89 -32.19 10.08
C LEU A 721 -2.66 -33.14 11.26
N LEU A 722 -2.03 -34.29 11.03
CA LEU A 722 -1.70 -35.25 12.08
C LEU A 722 -0.63 -34.69 13.03
N ASN A 723 0.40 -34.02 12.51
CA ASN A 723 1.46 -33.40 13.33
C ASN A 723 0.93 -32.25 14.20
N LEU A 724 -0.13 -31.55 13.76
CA LEU A 724 -0.82 -30.53 14.54
C LEU A 724 -1.95 -31.09 15.44
N ASN A 725 -2.01 -32.40 15.65
CA ASN A 725 -3.03 -33.04 16.48
C ASN A 725 -4.48 -32.65 16.07
N CYS A 726 -4.76 -32.61 14.77
CA CYS A 726 -6.10 -32.33 14.27
C CYS A 726 -7.10 -33.37 14.79
N ASP A 727 -8.13 -32.90 15.51
CA ASP A 727 -9.17 -33.72 16.11
C ASP A 727 -10.17 -34.24 15.07
N ARG A 728 -10.68 -33.33 14.24
CA ARG A 728 -11.73 -33.58 13.25
C ARG A 728 -11.70 -32.53 12.13
N MET A 729 -12.44 -32.79 11.05
CA MET A 729 -12.62 -31.86 9.94
C MET A 729 -14.09 -31.47 9.73
N GLU A 730 -14.33 -30.24 9.29
CA GLU A 730 -15.62 -29.78 8.77
C GLU A 730 -15.44 -29.45 7.28
N ILE A 731 -16.21 -30.09 6.41
CA ILE A 731 -16.16 -29.86 4.96
C ILE A 731 -17.36 -29.01 4.56
N HIS A 732 -17.09 -27.78 4.11
CA HIS A 732 -18.12 -26.82 3.72
C HIS A 732 -18.27 -26.71 2.20
N SER A 733 -17.18 -26.89 1.45
CA SER A 733 -17.24 -26.85 -0.01
C SER A 733 -16.11 -27.63 -0.64
N TYR A 734 -16.34 -28.12 -1.85
CA TYR A 734 -15.30 -28.65 -2.72
C TYR A 734 -15.01 -27.72 -3.92
N ILE A 735 -15.73 -26.60 -4.06
CA ILE A 735 -15.58 -25.69 -5.21
C ILE A 735 -14.15 -25.15 -5.27
N GLY A 736 -13.55 -25.14 -6.47
CA GLY A 736 -12.15 -24.76 -6.70
C GLY A 736 -11.12 -25.85 -6.34
N ALA A 737 -11.47 -26.76 -5.43
CA ALA A 737 -10.70 -27.98 -5.20
C ALA A 737 -11.07 -29.06 -6.22
N GLY A 738 -12.35 -29.40 -6.34
CA GLY A 738 -12.83 -30.55 -7.08
C GLY A 738 -13.14 -31.73 -6.17
N ILE A 739 -14.14 -32.51 -6.53
CA ILE A 739 -14.70 -33.59 -5.73
C ILE A 739 -13.67 -34.70 -5.49
N ARG A 740 -12.71 -34.89 -6.40
CA ARG A 740 -11.66 -35.91 -6.29
C ARG A 740 -10.70 -35.62 -5.14
N ASP A 741 -10.34 -34.36 -4.93
CA ASP A 741 -9.47 -33.97 -3.82
C ASP A 741 -10.18 -34.09 -2.48
N ILE A 742 -11.48 -33.74 -2.42
CA ILE A 742 -12.27 -33.95 -1.21
C ILE A 742 -12.50 -35.43 -0.95
N HIS A 743 -12.69 -36.25 -1.98
CA HIS A 743 -12.71 -37.70 -1.85
C HIS A 743 -11.40 -38.22 -1.26
N TRP A 744 -10.25 -37.72 -1.72
CA TRP A 744 -8.94 -38.06 -1.15
C TRP A 744 -8.80 -37.64 0.33
N ILE A 745 -9.20 -36.41 0.66
CA ILE A 745 -9.20 -35.90 2.06
C ILE A 745 -10.08 -36.78 2.95
N SER A 746 -11.23 -37.24 2.44
CA SER A 746 -12.14 -38.13 3.19
C SER A 746 -11.52 -39.47 3.59
N LEU A 747 -10.36 -39.83 3.01
CA LEU A 747 -9.64 -41.07 3.27
C LEU A 747 -8.46 -40.91 4.26
N PHE A 748 -8.26 -39.73 4.84
CA PHE A 748 -7.13 -39.47 5.76
C PHE A 748 -7.22 -40.22 7.10
N GLY A 749 -8.40 -40.75 7.44
CA GLY A 749 -8.65 -41.38 8.73
C GLY A 749 -8.91 -40.39 9.87
N ILE A 750 -9.17 -39.12 9.54
CA ILE A 750 -9.64 -38.09 10.47
C ILE A 750 -11.15 -37.99 10.30
N GLU A 751 -11.91 -38.02 11.41
CA GLU A 751 -13.36 -37.91 11.37
C GLU A 751 -13.80 -36.56 10.79
N TYR A 752 -14.92 -36.55 10.04
CA TYR A 752 -15.41 -35.32 9.44
C TYR A 752 -16.94 -35.23 9.34
N CYS A 753 -17.42 -33.99 9.36
CA CYS A 753 -18.81 -33.62 9.08
C CYS A 753 -18.88 -32.79 7.79
N ILE A 754 -20.06 -32.75 7.16
CA ILE A 754 -20.30 -31.98 5.93
C ILE A 754 -21.40 -30.97 6.17
N TYR A 755 -21.13 -29.69 5.86
CA TYR A 755 -22.14 -28.64 5.87
C TYR A 755 -22.56 -28.31 4.44
N ILE A 756 -23.84 -28.47 4.15
CA ILE A 756 -24.39 -28.26 2.82
C ILE A 756 -24.74 -26.78 2.62
N HIS A 757 -23.95 -26.10 1.78
CA HIS A 757 -24.15 -24.69 1.46
C HIS A 757 -24.73 -24.42 0.07
N ASP A 758 -24.65 -25.38 -0.84
CA ASP A 758 -25.10 -25.27 -2.23
C ASP A 758 -25.49 -26.64 -2.79
N TYR A 759 -25.85 -26.73 -4.06
CA TYR A 759 -26.23 -28.00 -4.72
C TYR A 759 -25.12 -28.61 -5.58
N SER A 760 -23.88 -28.11 -5.48
CA SER A 760 -22.75 -28.57 -6.31
C SER A 760 -22.58 -30.08 -6.23
N TRP A 761 -22.71 -30.65 -5.02
CA TRP A 761 -22.53 -32.07 -4.71
C TRP A 761 -23.35 -33.05 -5.58
N PHE A 762 -24.48 -32.62 -6.16
CA PHE A 762 -25.22 -33.43 -7.14
C PHE A 762 -25.50 -32.74 -8.47
N CYS A 763 -25.19 -31.45 -8.60
CA CYS A 763 -25.41 -30.65 -9.79
C CYS A 763 -24.33 -29.56 -9.94
N PRO A 764 -23.44 -29.67 -10.95
CA PRO A 764 -22.37 -28.70 -11.19
C PRO A 764 -22.81 -27.25 -11.49
N GLN A 765 -24.10 -27.01 -11.74
CA GLN A 765 -24.64 -25.67 -11.99
C GLN A 765 -24.86 -24.85 -10.70
N ILE A 766 -24.67 -25.45 -9.51
CA ILE A 766 -24.75 -24.83 -8.16
C ILE A 766 -26.14 -24.30 -7.78
N THR A 767 -26.79 -23.52 -8.63
CA THR A 767 -28.05 -22.80 -8.36
C THR A 767 -29.31 -23.51 -8.88
N LEU A 768 -29.17 -24.62 -9.60
CA LEU A 768 -30.30 -25.36 -10.22
C LEU A 768 -31.12 -24.51 -11.21
N VAL A 769 -30.50 -23.53 -11.86
CA VAL A 769 -31.14 -22.64 -12.83
C VAL A 769 -30.96 -23.17 -14.26
N SER A 770 -32.00 -23.09 -15.09
CA SER A 770 -32.02 -23.48 -16.52
C SER A 770 -31.50 -22.36 -17.45
N TYR A 771 -31.52 -22.58 -18.77
CA TYR A 771 -31.18 -21.55 -19.78
C TYR A 771 -32.09 -20.32 -19.75
N ASN A 772 -33.27 -20.43 -19.14
CA ASN A 772 -34.24 -19.33 -19.05
C ASN A 772 -34.10 -18.53 -17.75
N ASP A 773 -32.98 -18.68 -17.03
CA ASP A 773 -32.71 -18.02 -15.75
C ASP A 773 -33.77 -18.28 -14.66
N VAL A 774 -34.43 -19.44 -14.73
CA VAL A 774 -35.38 -19.94 -13.72
C VAL A 774 -35.01 -21.35 -13.27
N TYR A 775 -35.39 -21.69 -12.04
CA TYR A 775 -35.28 -23.03 -11.47
C TYR A 775 -35.72 -24.13 -12.46
N CYS A 776 -34.84 -25.13 -12.67
CA CYS A 776 -34.99 -26.13 -13.73
C CYS A 776 -35.97 -27.27 -13.42
N GLY A 777 -36.46 -27.36 -12.18
CA GLY A 777 -37.37 -28.44 -11.77
C GLY A 777 -36.67 -29.75 -11.40
N GLU A 778 -35.34 -29.81 -11.42
CA GLU A 778 -34.55 -31.03 -11.14
C GLU A 778 -34.97 -32.23 -12.02
N PRO A 779 -34.80 -32.15 -13.35
CA PRO A 779 -35.23 -33.20 -14.25
C PRO A 779 -34.39 -34.50 -14.08
N GLU A 780 -34.78 -35.55 -14.80
CA GLU A 780 -34.07 -36.83 -14.81
C GLU A 780 -32.59 -36.69 -15.22
N ALA A 781 -31.78 -37.68 -14.84
CA ALA A 781 -30.32 -37.60 -14.92
C ALA A 781 -29.78 -37.40 -16.35
N ASP A 782 -30.47 -37.89 -17.39
CA ASP A 782 -30.13 -37.73 -18.81
C ASP A 782 -30.29 -36.28 -19.29
N VAL A 783 -31.35 -35.59 -18.85
CA VAL A 783 -31.59 -34.17 -19.12
C VAL A 783 -30.56 -33.31 -18.38
N CYS A 784 -30.28 -33.63 -17.11
CA CYS A 784 -29.22 -32.96 -16.36
C CYS A 784 -27.86 -33.14 -17.02
N GLN A 785 -27.54 -34.35 -17.49
CA GLN A 785 -26.27 -34.64 -18.15
C GLN A 785 -26.12 -33.86 -19.46
N SER A 786 -27.19 -33.75 -20.25
CA SER A 786 -27.21 -32.91 -21.47
C SER A 786 -26.99 -31.43 -21.13
N CYS A 787 -27.67 -30.92 -20.10
CA CYS A 787 -27.50 -29.55 -19.61
C CYS A 787 -26.03 -29.25 -19.23
N ILE A 788 -25.35 -30.16 -18.54
CA ILE A 788 -23.93 -30.00 -18.19
C ILE A 788 -23.03 -30.06 -19.42
N MET A 789 -23.30 -30.94 -20.39
CA MET A 789 -22.49 -30.99 -21.62
C MET A 789 -22.61 -29.69 -22.42
N ASP A 790 -23.81 -29.10 -22.48
CA ASP A 790 -24.04 -27.90 -23.29
C ASP A 790 -23.58 -26.61 -22.59
N ARG A 791 -23.66 -26.54 -21.25
CA ARG A 791 -23.35 -25.32 -20.46
C ARG A 791 -21.99 -25.35 -19.78
N GLY A 792 -21.34 -26.51 -19.72
CA GLY A 792 -20.20 -26.73 -18.83
C GLY A 792 -20.63 -26.76 -17.35
N THR A 793 -19.71 -26.39 -16.47
CA THR A 793 -19.84 -26.51 -15.01
C THR A 793 -19.57 -25.17 -14.33
N ALA A 794 -20.38 -24.79 -13.35
CA ALA A 794 -20.25 -23.52 -12.62
C ALA A 794 -19.35 -23.62 -11.37
N ASN A 795 -18.98 -24.84 -10.99
CA ASN A 795 -18.14 -25.17 -9.84
C ASN A 795 -16.68 -25.49 -10.20
N ASP A 796 -16.29 -25.30 -11.47
CA ASP A 796 -14.96 -25.58 -12.01
C ASP A 796 -14.48 -27.04 -11.82
N ASP A 797 -15.42 -27.99 -11.76
CA ASP A 797 -15.15 -29.43 -11.64
C ASP A 797 -15.58 -30.17 -12.91
N ASP A 798 -14.63 -30.80 -13.61
CA ASP A 798 -14.84 -31.51 -14.88
C ASP A 798 -15.39 -32.94 -14.71
N THR A 799 -15.68 -33.37 -13.48
CA THR A 799 -16.18 -34.71 -13.19
C THR A 799 -17.57 -34.91 -13.80
N ALA A 800 -17.71 -35.92 -14.65
CA ALA A 800 -18.98 -36.31 -15.24
C ALA A 800 -20.06 -36.55 -14.17
N LEU A 801 -21.30 -36.11 -14.42
CA LEU A 801 -22.38 -36.06 -13.44
C LEU A 801 -22.64 -37.39 -12.71
N PRO A 802 -22.67 -38.58 -13.37
CA PRO A 802 -22.83 -39.85 -12.67
C PRO A 802 -21.69 -40.12 -11.68
N ARG A 803 -20.45 -39.81 -12.08
CA ARG A 803 -19.27 -40.00 -11.23
C ARG A 803 -19.24 -39.00 -10.08
N LEU A 804 -19.65 -37.76 -10.32
CA LEU A 804 -19.80 -36.76 -9.27
C LEU A 804 -20.76 -37.25 -8.18
N ARG A 805 -21.95 -37.70 -8.57
CA ARG A 805 -22.97 -38.22 -7.62
C ARG A 805 -22.49 -39.45 -6.88
N GLU A 806 -21.76 -40.35 -7.53
CA GLU A 806 -21.15 -41.52 -6.90
C GLU A 806 -20.11 -41.13 -5.83
N LEU A 807 -19.19 -40.21 -6.18
CA LEU A 807 -18.18 -39.72 -5.25
C LEU A 807 -18.80 -38.97 -4.08
N SER A 808 -19.78 -38.10 -4.33
CA SER A 808 -20.52 -37.41 -3.27
C SER A 808 -21.22 -38.38 -2.34
N ALA A 809 -21.87 -39.42 -2.88
CA ALA A 809 -22.53 -40.44 -2.06
C ALA A 809 -21.52 -41.20 -1.17
N ASP A 810 -20.36 -41.57 -1.71
CA ASP A 810 -19.29 -42.26 -0.97
C ASP A 810 -18.69 -41.37 0.14
N ILE A 811 -18.46 -40.08 -0.14
CA ILE A 811 -18.03 -39.10 0.85
C ILE A 811 -19.09 -38.92 1.94
N PHE A 812 -20.38 -38.86 1.58
CA PHE A 812 -21.46 -38.61 2.52
C PHE A 812 -21.72 -39.83 3.43
N GLN A 813 -21.53 -41.06 2.93
CA GLN A 813 -21.68 -42.28 3.71
C GLN A 813 -20.60 -42.46 4.78
N ARG A 814 -19.40 -41.93 4.55
CA ARG A 814 -18.28 -41.95 5.51
C ARG A 814 -18.31 -40.80 6.52
N ALA A 815 -19.08 -39.74 6.25
CA ALA A 815 -19.19 -38.59 7.15
C ALA A 815 -19.91 -38.99 8.44
N VAL A 816 -19.49 -38.40 9.57
CA VAL A 816 -20.18 -38.56 10.86
C VAL A 816 -21.58 -37.95 10.80
N ALA A 817 -21.72 -36.82 10.10
CA ALA A 817 -23.00 -36.17 9.84
C ALA A 817 -22.96 -35.35 8.55
N VAL A 818 -24.11 -35.29 7.86
CA VAL A 818 -24.38 -34.37 6.76
C VAL A 818 -25.42 -33.36 7.22
N ILE A 819 -25.01 -32.12 7.39
CA ILE A 819 -25.79 -31.05 8.01
C ILE A 819 -26.41 -30.16 6.92
N THR A 820 -27.73 -29.96 7.00
CA THR A 820 -28.51 -29.13 6.04
C THR A 820 -29.17 -27.94 6.73
N SER A 821 -29.33 -26.84 6.00
CA SER A 821 -29.84 -25.57 6.52
C SER A 821 -31.35 -25.53 6.76
N CYS A 822 -32.11 -26.29 5.97
CA CYS A 822 -33.57 -26.34 6.05
C CYS A 822 -34.11 -27.63 5.42
N ASP A 823 -35.42 -27.86 5.55
CA ASP A 823 -36.06 -29.09 5.08
C ASP A 823 -36.16 -29.15 3.54
N ASP A 824 -36.30 -28.02 2.86
CA ASP A 824 -36.24 -27.94 1.38
C ASP A 824 -34.89 -28.47 0.86
N VAL A 825 -33.77 -28.02 1.44
CA VAL A 825 -32.43 -28.50 1.06
C VAL A 825 -32.29 -30.00 1.33
N ALA A 826 -32.68 -30.47 2.51
CA ALA A 826 -32.65 -31.89 2.86
C ALA A 826 -33.48 -32.76 1.89
N THR A 827 -34.65 -32.27 1.49
CA THR A 827 -35.55 -32.97 0.57
C THR A 827 -34.94 -33.09 -0.83
N ARG A 828 -34.31 -32.01 -1.34
CA ARG A 828 -33.63 -32.02 -2.64
C ARG A 828 -32.45 -32.97 -2.65
N TYR A 829 -31.61 -32.92 -1.62
CA TYR A 829 -30.48 -33.83 -1.49
C TYR A 829 -30.92 -35.29 -1.49
N ARG A 830 -31.97 -35.64 -0.72
CA ARG A 830 -32.50 -37.01 -0.67
C ARG A 830 -32.97 -37.54 -2.03
N ARG A 831 -33.41 -36.68 -2.96
CA ARG A 831 -33.82 -37.08 -4.31
C ARG A 831 -32.64 -37.54 -5.17
N HIS A 832 -31.46 -36.95 -5.00
CA HIS A 832 -30.29 -37.22 -5.86
C HIS A 832 -29.21 -38.06 -5.18
N ILE A 833 -29.05 -37.90 -3.86
CA ILE A 833 -28.08 -38.59 -3.02
C ILE A 833 -28.83 -39.12 -1.80
N ASN A 834 -29.11 -40.43 -1.79
CA ASN A 834 -29.86 -41.08 -0.73
C ASN A 834 -29.04 -41.20 0.57
N VAL A 835 -28.87 -40.10 1.31
CA VAL A 835 -28.18 -40.06 2.60
C VAL A 835 -29.07 -39.42 3.68
N PRO A 836 -28.98 -39.89 4.95
CA PRO A 836 -29.57 -39.19 6.08
C PRO A 836 -28.91 -37.81 6.27
N THR A 837 -29.73 -36.79 6.54
CA THR A 837 -29.25 -35.44 6.87
C THR A 837 -29.76 -35.03 8.25
N VAL A 838 -29.03 -34.11 8.89
CA VAL A 838 -29.38 -33.54 10.19
C VAL A 838 -29.60 -32.03 10.02
N PRO A 839 -30.67 -31.45 10.59
CA PRO A 839 -30.85 -30.01 10.58
C PRO A 839 -29.74 -29.34 11.40
N GLY A 840 -29.09 -28.32 10.83
CA GLY A 840 -28.13 -27.49 11.55
C GLY A 840 -28.64 -26.07 11.77
N GLN A 841 -27.96 -25.34 12.65
CA GLN A 841 -28.26 -23.94 12.91
C GLN A 841 -27.26 -23.05 12.16
N TRP A 842 -27.74 -22.27 11.19
CA TRP A 842 -26.91 -21.37 10.37
C TRP A 842 -26.68 -20.01 11.02
N GLU A 843 -27.70 -19.52 11.75
CA GLU A 843 -27.68 -18.24 12.44
C GLU A 843 -28.47 -18.34 13.75
N PRO A 844 -28.21 -17.46 14.73
CA PRO A 844 -29.10 -17.28 15.87
C PRO A 844 -30.53 -16.91 15.42
N PRO A 845 -31.58 -17.42 16.10
CA PRO A 845 -32.96 -17.08 15.75
C PRO A 845 -33.22 -15.57 15.92
N VAL A 846 -33.99 -14.99 14.99
CA VAL A 846 -34.40 -13.58 15.02
C VAL A 846 -35.90 -13.47 15.29
N THR A 847 -36.29 -12.54 16.17
CA THR A 847 -37.69 -12.28 16.50
C THR A 847 -38.39 -11.53 15.36
N THR A 848 -39.49 -12.09 14.85
CA THR A 848 -40.29 -11.53 13.75
C THR A 848 -41.68 -11.05 14.17
N GLN A 849 -42.03 -11.13 15.46
CA GLN A 849 -43.38 -10.83 15.97
C GLN A 849 -43.87 -9.40 15.64
N ASP A 850 -42.94 -8.44 15.56
CA ASP A 850 -43.24 -7.03 15.23
C ASP A 850 -43.07 -6.69 13.73
N VAL A 851 -42.73 -7.67 12.90
CA VAL A 851 -42.42 -7.46 11.48
C VAL A 851 -43.70 -7.53 10.66
N VAL A 852 -44.28 -6.37 10.34
CA VAL A 852 -45.57 -6.27 9.64
C VAL A 852 -45.53 -5.29 8.48
N PHE A 853 -46.26 -5.61 7.41
CA PHE A 853 -46.46 -4.68 6.29
C PHE A 853 -47.35 -3.51 6.73
N ARG A 854 -46.81 -2.29 6.65
CA ARG A 854 -47.60 -1.08 6.92
C ARG A 854 -48.52 -0.79 5.74
N GLU A 855 -49.79 -0.53 6.02
CA GLU A 855 -50.74 -0.08 4.99
C GLU A 855 -50.38 1.34 4.52
N LYS A 856 -50.54 1.58 3.21
CA LYS A 856 -50.31 2.87 2.55
C LYS A 856 -51.41 3.14 1.53
N ASP A 857 -51.74 4.41 1.34
CA ASP A 857 -52.73 4.83 0.35
C ASP A 857 -52.24 4.55 -1.07
N SER A 858 -53.16 4.31 -2.01
CA SER A 858 -52.82 3.92 -3.40
C SER A 858 -51.97 4.96 -4.14
N GLN A 859 -51.99 6.22 -3.70
CA GLN A 859 -51.23 7.33 -4.29
C GLN A 859 -49.83 7.50 -3.67
N ASP A 860 -49.56 6.91 -2.51
CA ASP A 860 -48.27 7.08 -1.82
C ASP A 860 -47.14 6.35 -2.54
N VAL A 861 -45.96 6.98 -2.57
CA VAL A 861 -44.76 6.33 -3.09
C VAL A 861 -44.33 5.21 -2.14
N ARG A 862 -44.16 4.03 -2.72
CA ARG A 862 -43.66 2.84 -2.04
C ARG A 862 -42.21 2.60 -2.42
N ARG A 863 -41.36 2.40 -1.43
CA ARG A 863 -39.92 2.19 -1.60
C ARG A 863 -39.58 0.76 -1.21
N VAL A 864 -39.15 -0.02 -2.19
CA VAL A 864 -38.81 -1.43 -2.03
C VAL A 864 -37.30 -1.57 -1.98
N LEU A 865 -36.81 -2.26 -0.95
CA LEU A 865 -35.39 -2.45 -0.72
C LEU A 865 -34.91 -3.81 -1.23
N LEU A 866 -33.74 -3.79 -1.85
CA LEU A 866 -32.92 -4.96 -2.14
C LEU A 866 -31.54 -4.75 -1.52
N ILE A 867 -30.92 -5.83 -1.04
CA ILE A 867 -29.62 -5.79 -0.36
C ILE A 867 -28.66 -6.79 -1.01
N GLY A 868 -27.42 -6.36 -1.22
CA GLY A 868 -26.30 -7.19 -1.66
C GLY A 868 -26.01 -7.09 -3.16
N ALA A 869 -25.16 -8.01 -3.64
CA ALA A 869 -24.84 -8.15 -5.06
C ALA A 869 -25.99 -8.87 -5.79
N ILE A 870 -26.68 -8.18 -6.71
CA ILE A 870 -27.85 -8.71 -7.45
C ILE A 870 -27.40 -9.21 -8.83
N GLY A 871 -27.11 -10.50 -8.92
CA GLY A 871 -26.84 -11.22 -10.16
C GLY A 871 -28.11 -11.71 -10.87
N ILE A 872 -27.91 -12.44 -11.97
CA ILE A 872 -29.01 -13.03 -12.78
C ILE A 872 -29.82 -14.00 -11.91
N GLU A 873 -29.13 -14.90 -11.21
CA GLU A 873 -29.70 -15.90 -10.31
C GLU A 873 -30.50 -15.26 -9.17
N LYS A 874 -30.06 -14.12 -8.65
CA LYS A 874 -30.77 -13.34 -7.63
C LYS A 874 -31.91 -12.48 -8.18
N GLY A 875 -32.25 -12.64 -9.45
CA GLY A 875 -33.45 -12.04 -10.04
C GLY A 875 -33.23 -10.68 -10.72
N TYR A 876 -32.01 -10.36 -11.18
CA TYR A 876 -31.76 -9.14 -11.96
C TYR A 876 -32.75 -8.96 -13.13
N ASN A 877 -32.99 -10.04 -13.90
CA ASN A 877 -33.85 -9.98 -15.08
C ASN A 877 -35.32 -9.67 -14.75
N ILE A 878 -35.84 -10.20 -13.63
CA ILE A 878 -37.21 -9.88 -13.19
C ILE A 878 -37.28 -8.46 -12.61
N LEU A 879 -36.25 -8.02 -11.88
CA LEU A 879 -36.15 -6.66 -11.36
C LEU A 879 -36.13 -5.62 -12.49
N LEU A 880 -35.34 -5.85 -13.55
CA LEU A 880 -35.28 -4.94 -14.70
C LEU A 880 -36.63 -4.88 -15.44
N LYS A 881 -37.30 -6.03 -15.62
CA LYS A 881 -38.66 -6.07 -16.21
C LYS A 881 -39.66 -5.29 -15.35
N LEU A 882 -39.58 -5.45 -14.03
CA LEU A 882 -40.43 -4.76 -13.07
C LEU A 882 -40.18 -3.24 -13.07
N ALA A 883 -38.92 -2.81 -13.03
CA ALA A 883 -38.54 -1.39 -13.07
C ALA A 883 -39.02 -0.72 -14.36
N ARG A 884 -38.83 -1.36 -15.53
CA ARG A 884 -39.34 -0.87 -16.81
C ARG A 884 -40.87 -0.78 -16.84
N HIS A 885 -41.56 -1.80 -16.32
CA HIS A 885 -43.01 -1.78 -16.23
C HIS A 885 -43.50 -0.61 -15.37
N VAL A 886 -42.93 -0.43 -14.17
CA VAL A 886 -43.22 0.66 -13.23
C VAL A 886 -42.98 2.03 -13.86
N ALA A 887 -41.84 2.22 -14.52
CA ALA A 887 -41.50 3.46 -15.20
C ALA A 887 -42.49 3.76 -16.34
N SER A 888 -42.79 2.77 -17.19
CA SER A 888 -43.70 2.93 -18.33
C SER A 888 -45.16 3.21 -17.92
N ALA A 889 -45.59 2.63 -16.80
CA ALA A 889 -46.95 2.77 -16.28
C ALA A 889 -47.10 3.95 -15.30
N GLY A 890 -46.01 4.66 -14.98
CA GLY A 890 -46.02 5.81 -14.07
C GLY A 890 -46.44 5.47 -12.63
N LEU A 891 -46.15 4.25 -12.17
CA LEU A 891 -46.63 3.77 -10.87
C LEU A 891 -45.82 4.39 -9.70
N PRO A 892 -46.44 4.64 -8.54
CA PRO A 892 -45.76 5.18 -7.37
C PRO A 892 -44.98 4.10 -6.61
N LEU A 893 -44.10 3.39 -7.33
CA LEU A 893 -43.19 2.36 -6.80
C LEU A 893 -41.75 2.73 -7.15
N ARG A 894 -40.82 2.59 -6.20
CA ARG A 894 -39.40 2.86 -6.36
C ARG A 894 -38.58 1.73 -5.74
N PHE A 895 -37.41 1.46 -6.32
CA PHE A 895 -36.50 0.44 -5.83
C PHE A 895 -35.21 1.08 -5.34
N SER A 896 -34.70 0.65 -4.19
CA SER A 896 -33.35 0.99 -3.76
C SER A 896 -32.53 -0.28 -3.57
N ILE A 897 -31.30 -0.27 -4.05
CA ILE A 897 -30.34 -1.36 -3.94
C ILE A 897 -29.18 -0.89 -3.07
N VAL A 898 -29.09 -1.45 -1.87
CA VAL A 898 -27.91 -1.31 -1.02
C VAL A 898 -26.91 -2.40 -1.43
N GLY A 899 -25.97 -2.03 -2.30
CA GLY A 899 -25.09 -2.96 -2.99
C GLY A 899 -24.88 -2.57 -4.46
N PHE A 900 -24.64 -3.56 -5.31
CA PHE A 900 -24.41 -3.40 -6.74
C PHE A 900 -25.08 -4.54 -7.52
N THR A 901 -25.17 -4.40 -8.83
CA THR A 901 -25.77 -5.40 -9.73
C THR A 901 -24.80 -5.79 -10.83
N CYS A 902 -25.15 -6.81 -11.61
CA CYS A 902 -24.33 -7.19 -12.78
C CYS A 902 -24.34 -6.14 -13.90
N ASP A 903 -25.29 -5.20 -13.91
CA ASP A 903 -25.38 -4.09 -14.87
C ASP A 903 -26.19 -2.94 -14.26
N ASP A 904 -25.48 -2.11 -13.47
CA ASP A 904 -26.04 -0.97 -12.74
C ASP A 904 -26.61 0.09 -13.69
N HIS A 905 -25.93 0.33 -14.82
CA HIS A 905 -26.28 1.34 -15.79
C HIS A 905 -27.71 1.15 -16.30
N ARG A 906 -28.06 -0.06 -16.74
CA ARG A 906 -29.41 -0.35 -17.27
C ARG A 906 -30.54 -0.21 -16.26
N LEU A 907 -30.27 -0.42 -14.97
CA LEU A 907 -31.27 -0.21 -13.92
C LEU A 907 -31.43 1.28 -13.61
N LEU A 908 -30.33 2.03 -13.53
CA LEU A 908 -30.35 3.49 -13.31
C LEU A 908 -31.08 4.23 -14.45
N GLU A 909 -30.90 3.80 -15.71
CA GLU A 909 -31.60 4.34 -16.88
C GLU A 909 -33.13 4.30 -16.77
N THR A 910 -33.68 3.40 -15.95
CA THR A 910 -35.14 3.32 -15.76
C THR A 910 -35.72 4.50 -14.98
N GLY A 911 -34.88 5.25 -14.25
CA GLY A 911 -35.29 6.40 -13.43
C GLY A 911 -36.09 6.05 -12.18
N VAL A 912 -36.31 4.76 -11.89
CA VAL A 912 -37.07 4.29 -10.72
C VAL A 912 -36.26 3.45 -9.74
N VAL A 913 -34.94 3.30 -9.99
CA VAL A 913 -33.99 2.52 -9.20
C VAL A 913 -32.85 3.41 -8.71
N THR A 914 -32.45 3.28 -7.45
CA THR A 914 -31.24 3.88 -6.86
C THR A 914 -30.26 2.81 -6.40
N ILE A 915 -28.95 3.04 -6.52
CA ILE A 915 -27.89 2.05 -6.22
C ILE A 915 -26.79 2.73 -5.39
N THR A 916 -26.40 2.13 -4.26
CA THR A 916 -25.39 2.71 -3.34
C THR A 916 -23.95 2.28 -3.65
N GLY A 917 -23.76 1.25 -4.47
CA GLY A 917 -22.46 0.62 -4.73
C GLY A 917 -22.03 -0.36 -3.62
N ARG A 918 -20.80 -0.87 -3.73
CA ARG A 918 -20.18 -1.77 -2.73
C ARG A 918 -20.08 -1.08 -1.36
N TYR A 919 -20.28 -1.86 -0.31
CA TYR A 919 -20.25 -1.43 1.09
C TYR A 919 -19.41 -2.39 1.93
N GLY A 920 -18.79 -1.88 3.01
CA GLY A 920 -18.12 -2.68 4.04
C GLY A 920 -19.08 -3.20 5.11
N GLU A 921 -18.69 -4.24 5.86
CA GLU A 921 -19.58 -4.94 6.80
C GLU A 921 -20.22 -4.02 7.86
N GLY A 922 -19.54 -2.96 8.30
CA GLY A 922 -20.05 -2.00 9.29
C GLY A 922 -21.03 -0.95 8.75
N GLU A 923 -21.18 -0.82 7.42
CA GLU A 923 -21.96 0.26 6.79
C GLU A 923 -23.40 -0.15 6.46
N LEU A 924 -23.71 -1.45 6.46
CA LEU A 924 -24.98 -1.96 5.94
C LEU A 924 -26.19 -1.34 6.66
N THR A 925 -26.16 -1.29 7.99
CA THR A 925 -27.27 -0.77 8.80
C THR A 925 -27.57 0.70 8.51
N SER A 926 -26.53 1.54 8.43
CA SER A 926 -26.70 2.98 8.17
C SER A 926 -27.17 3.23 6.74
N LEU A 927 -26.65 2.48 5.76
CA LEU A 927 -27.06 2.58 4.37
C LEU A 927 -28.52 2.17 4.17
N VAL A 928 -28.95 1.07 4.79
CA VAL A 928 -30.36 0.62 4.71
C VAL A 928 -31.29 1.66 5.35
N GLN A 929 -30.97 2.16 6.54
CA GLN A 929 -31.76 3.19 7.21
C GLN A 929 -31.88 4.47 6.37
N ALA A 930 -30.80 4.87 5.70
CA ALA A 930 -30.79 6.05 4.81
C ALA A 930 -31.73 5.92 3.60
N GLN A 931 -32.02 4.69 3.14
CA GLN A 931 -32.93 4.49 2.01
C GLN A 931 -34.41 4.71 2.38
N ASN A 932 -34.77 4.67 3.67
CA ASN A 932 -36.13 4.86 4.17
C ASN A 932 -37.18 4.03 3.38
N CYS A 933 -36.88 2.74 3.19
CA CYS A 933 -37.72 1.81 2.45
C CYS A 933 -38.81 1.18 3.33
N ASP A 934 -39.91 0.78 2.70
CA ASP A 934 -41.11 0.29 3.37
C ASP A 934 -41.07 -1.22 3.61
N TRP A 935 -40.53 -1.98 2.66
CA TRP A 935 -40.36 -3.42 2.75
C TRP A 935 -39.23 -3.92 1.84
N GLY A 936 -38.74 -5.12 2.15
CA GLY A 936 -37.75 -5.82 1.37
C GLY A 936 -38.37 -6.65 0.25
N PHE A 937 -37.60 -6.90 -0.80
CA PHE A 937 -37.94 -7.86 -1.84
C PHE A 937 -36.74 -8.75 -2.15
N LEU A 938 -36.97 -10.07 -2.16
CA LEU A 938 -36.00 -11.10 -2.55
C LEU A 938 -36.47 -11.75 -3.85
N PRO A 939 -35.99 -11.28 -5.03
CA PRO A 939 -36.46 -11.73 -6.34
C PRO A 939 -35.81 -13.02 -6.85
N ALA A 940 -35.09 -13.77 -6.02
CA ALA A 940 -34.39 -14.97 -6.43
C ALA A 940 -35.35 -15.99 -7.07
N LEU A 941 -35.01 -16.45 -8.28
CA LEU A 941 -35.79 -17.43 -9.04
C LEU A 941 -35.20 -18.84 -8.96
N TRP A 942 -34.37 -19.07 -7.94
CA TRP A 942 -33.65 -20.30 -7.67
C TRP A 942 -33.81 -20.67 -6.19
N PRO A 943 -33.68 -21.96 -5.84
CA PRO A 943 -33.86 -22.41 -4.47
C PRO A 943 -32.65 -22.07 -3.60
N GLU A 944 -32.58 -20.82 -3.11
CA GLU A 944 -31.55 -20.41 -2.14
C GLU A 944 -31.47 -21.42 -0.99
N THR A 945 -30.26 -21.92 -0.69
CA THR A 945 -30.00 -22.84 0.43
C THR A 945 -30.09 -22.14 1.79
N TRP A 946 -29.73 -20.86 1.84
CA TRP A 946 -29.92 -19.98 2.98
C TRP A 946 -29.88 -18.52 2.53
N SER A 947 -30.41 -17.61 3.36
CA SER A 947 -30.44 -16.18 3.03
C SER A 947 -30.14 -15.31 4.25
N TYR A 948 -28.88 -14.89 4.38
CA TYR A 948 -28.46 -13.92 5.40
C TYR A 948 -29.14 -12.56 5.20
N VAL A 949 -29.45 -12.21 3.95
CA VAL A 949 -30.16 -10.96 3.62
C VAL A 949 -31.56 -10.93 4.24
N LEU A 950 -32.27 -12.06 4.25
CA LEU A 950 -33.58 -12.16 4.93
C LEU A 950 -33.45 -11.83 6.42
N THR A 951 -32.39 -12.33 7.06
CA THR A 951 -32.08 -12.04 8.47
C THR A 951 -31.84 -10.55 8.69
N GLU A 952 -31.11 -9.88 7.79
CA GLU A 952 -30.83 -8.44 7.89
C GLU A 952 -32.08 -7.57 7.70
N PHE A 953 -33.05 -7.98 6.87
CA PHE A 953 -34.34 -7.30 6.80
C PHE A 953 -35.09 -7.38 8.14
N TRP A 954 -35.14 -8.57 8.74
CA TRP A 954 -35.85 -8.77 10.02
C TRP A 954 -35.21 -8.05 11.20
N ARG A 955 -33.86 -7.98 11.26
CA ARG A 955 -33.13 -7.18 12.25
C ARG A 955 -33.54 -5.70 12.22
N GLN A 956 -33.94 -5.21 11.05
CA GLN A 956 -34.40 -3.84 10.83
C GLN A 956 -35.92 -3.68 10.90
N LYS A 957 -36.62 -4.70 11.39
CA LYS A 957 -38.08 -4.78 11.47
C LYS A 957 -38.78 -4.59 10.12
N MET A 958 -38.13 -5.01 9.03
CA MET A 958 -38.63 -4.84 7.67
C MET A 958 -39.24 -6.16 7.17
N PRO A 959 -40.53 -6.18 6.78
CA PRO A 959 -41.15 -7.37 6.20
C PRO A 959 -40.65 -7.57 4.76
N VAL A 960 -40.64 -8.82 4.30
CA VAL A 960 -40.04 -9.20 3.00
C VAL A 960 -41.04 -9.93 2.13
N VAL A 961 -41.10 -9.58 0.85
CA VAL A 961 -41.78 -10.39 -0.18
C VAL A 961 -40.76 -11.30 -0.86
N THR A 962 -41.07 -12.58 -1.01
CA THR A 962 -40.20 -13.53 -1.74
C THR A 962 -41.01 -14.56 -2.53
N PHE A 963 -40.37 -15.20 -3.51
CA PHE A 963 -40.98 -16.29 -4.27
C PHE A 963 -41.02 -17.59 -3.47
N ASP A 964 -41.99 -18.44 -3.78
CA ASP A 964 -42.19 -19.76 -3.17
C ASP A 964 -41.14 -20.78 -3.62
N ILE A 965 -39.91 -20.58 -3.17
CA ILE A 965 -38.78 -21.44 -3.47
C ILE A 965 -37.68 -21.30 -2.41
N GLY A 966 -37.06 -22.42 -2.05
CA GLY A 966 -35.88 -22.45 -1.19
C GLY A 966 -36.11 -22.03 0.26
N ALA A 967 -35.00 -21.81 0.96
CA ALA A 967 -34.96 -21.44 2.37
C ALA A 967 -35.69 -20.12 2.70
N PRO A 968 -35.66 -19.04 1.87
CA PRO A 968 -36.39 -17.81 2.20
C PRO A 968 -37.90 -18.04 2.40
N ALA A 969 -38.52 -18.82 1.51
CA ALA A 969 -39.94 -19.13 1.60
C ALA A 969 -40.28 -20.01 2.80
N GLU A 970 -39.47 -21.05 3.05
CA GLU A 970 -39.63 -21.90 4.23
C GLU A 970 -39.55 -21.10 5.52
N ARG A 971 -38.52 -20.25 5.66
CA ARG A 971 -38.31 -19.42 6.84
C ARG A 971 -39.45 -18.42 7.06
N ILE A 972 -39.93 -17.75 6.01
CA ILE A 972 -41.08 -16.82 6.13
C ILE A 972 -42.34 -17.55 6.58
N ARG A 973 -42.61 -18.76 6.08
CA ARG A 973 -43.77 -19.56 6.54
C ARG A 973 -43.67 -19.93 8.01
N THR A 974 -42.47 -20.24 8.49
CA THR A 974 -42.25 -20.62 9.89
C THR A 974 -42.33 -19.41 10.82
N THR A 975 -41.81 -18.24 10.41
CA THR A 975 -41.67 -17.07 11.30
C THR A 975 -42.73 -15.99 11.12
N GLY A 976 -43.46 -15.99 10.00
CA GLY A 976 -44.44 -14.95 9.65
C GLY A 976 -43.83 -13.59 9.27
N GLY A 977 -42.50 -13.47 9.14
CA GLY A 977 -41.81 -12.20 8.90
C GLY A 977 -41.91 -11.64 7.46
N GLY A 978 -42.94 -12.01 6.69
CA GLY A 978 -43.05 -11.63 5.28
C GLY A 978 -44.20 -12.28 4.52
N LEU A 979 -44.14 -12.23 3.19
CA LEU A 979 -45.13 -12.79 2.26
C LEU A 979 -44.45 -13.69 1.23
N VAL A 980 -44.97 -14.91 1.05
CA VAL A 980 -44.53 -15.86 0.02
C VAL A 980 -45.50 -15.84 -1.16
N VAL A 981 -44.97 -15.61 -2.37
CA VAL A 981 -45.76 -15.55 -3.62
C VAL A 981 -45.34 -16.64 -4.62
N PRO A 982 -46.23 -17.08 -5.53
CA PRO A 982 -45.88 -18.06 -6.55
C PRO A 982 -44.65 -17.67 -7.40
N LEU A 983 -43.76 -18.63 -7.67
CA LEU A 983 -42.48 -18.42 -8.37
C LEU A 983 -42.61 -17.77 -9.76
N HIS A 984 -43.66 -18.09 -10.51
CA HIS A 984 -43.85 -17.64 -11.89
C HIS A 984 -44.94 -16.56 -12.02
N LEU A 985 -45.06 -15.69 -11.02
CA LEU A 985 -46.04 -14.62 -11.03
C LEU A 985 -45.77 -13.62 -12.20
N PRO A 986 -46.76 -13.28 -13.05
CA PRO A 986 -46.58 -12.27 -14.08
C PRO A 986 -46.18 -10.91 -13.50
N VAL A 987 -45.35 -10.14 -14.23
CA VAL A 987 -44.83 -8.84 -13.77
C VAL A 987 -45.94 -7.90 -13.28
N ALA A 988 -47.08 -7.85 -13.97
CA ALA A 988 -48.22 -7.01 -13.56
C ALA A 988 -48.80 -7.45 -12.20
N SER A 989 -48.95 -8.75 -11.99
CA SER A 989 -49.43 -9.32 -10.73
C SER A 989 -48.42 -9.12 -9.60
N LEU A 990 -47.11 -9.29 -9.88
CA LEU A 990 -46.05 -9.01 -8.91
C LEU A 990 -46.00 -7.54 -8.53
N THR A 991 -46.20 -6.64 -9.49
CA THR A 991 -46.31 -5.20 -9.24
C THR A 991 -47.51 -4.91 -8.33
N ALA A 992 -48.66 -5.53 -8.56
CA ALA A 992 -49.83 -5.39 -7.70
C ALA A 992 -49.56 -5.87 -6.25
N VAL A 993 -48.85 -6.99 -6.09
CA VAL A 993 -48.45 -7.48 -4.77
C VAL A 993 -47.48 -6.52 -4.10
N LEU A 994 -46.43 -6.09 -4.80
CA LEU A 994 -45.45 -5.14 -4.25
C LEU A 994 -46.06 -3.76 -3.98
N MET A 995 -47.18 -3.42 -4.61
CA MET A 995 -47.94 -2.22 -4.28
C MET A 995 -48.81 -2.38 -3.04
N ASN A 996 -49.26 -3.59 -2.68
CA ASN A 996 -50.09 -3.77 -1.50
C ASN A 996 -49.90 -5.15 -0.84
N PRO A 997 -48.72 -5.44 -0.28
CA PRO A 997 -48.41 -6.78 0.22
C PRO A 997 -49.28 -7.18 1.43
N ALA A 998 -49.73 -6.21 2.24
CA ALA A 998 -50.60 -6.45 3.39
C ALA A 998 -51.92 -7.14 3.03
N GLN A 999 -52.52 -6.78 1.88
CA GLN A 999 -53.78 -7.39 1.41
C GLN A 999 -53.64 -8.87 1.01
N PHE A 1000 -52.43 -9.29 0.65
CA PHE A 1000 -52.14 -10.67 0.25
C PHE A 1000 -51.65 -11.53 1.44
N GLY A 1001 -51.15 -10.90 2.51
CA GLY A 1001 -50.68 -11.58 3.72
C GLY A 1001 -51.80 -12.07 4.66
N ALA A 1002 -52.97 -11.44 4.67
CA ALA A 1002 -54.09 -11.79 5.56
C ALA A 1002 -54.86 -13.08 5.19
N ARG A 1003 -54.38 -13.85 4.20
CA ARG A 1003 -55.06 -15.05 3.67
C ARG A 1003 -54.18 -16.31 3.59
N GLN A 1004 -52.98 -16.31 4.18
CA GLN A 1004 -52.10 -17.48 4.21
C GLN A 1004 -52.00 -18.10 5.61
#